data_AF-A0A1D6PCQ9-F1
#
_entry.id   AF-A0A1D6PCQ9-F1
#
_cell.length_a   1.000
_cell.length_b   1.000
_cell.length_c   1.000
_cell.angle_alpha   90.00
_cell.angle_beta   90.00
_cell.angle_gamma   90.00
#
_symmetry.space_group_name_H-M   'P 1'
#
loop_
_entity.id
_entity.type
_entity.pdbx_description
1 polymer ?
#
loop_
_entity_poly.entity_id
_entity_poly.type
_entity_poly.pdbx_seq_one_letter_code
_entity_poly.pdbx_strand_id
1 'polypeptide(L)'
;MGKPQPPPPPKTIIGEEEVACERSCIAALSKPLNTLLYGGFAEAHRDRIDFSRDGITPRGMRAVSAYSRHGRVDDFPPDIISQLLAFANKFCCEGLKADCDNRLAAMVRGLDDARTLIDIGLEEASHLLVASCLQAFLRELPKSLTHLDIARLLCSPQGRERLDVSGNASFALYYFLSYVAMEQDMRSNTTVMLLERLNEFAEQPWQKQLALHQLGCVMLQRGEFEEAQEWYEAAVAEAHVYSLAGEARAKYKRGHKYAAYKLMNSVVGDYDEPAGWMYQERSLYCVGKEKLADLQAATELDPTMTFPYKYRACTLLEEDNAESAVAEISKVVGFKMATDCLELRAWFYLALEQCELAVQDVRAILTLDPTYMMFHGRMHGEQLIELLRGQVRQWDMADCWMQLYDRWSVVDDIGSLAVVQQMLAREPGNSSLRFRQSLLLLRLNCQKAAMRSLRCARNSSLHEHERLVYEGWILYDSGHREEALAKAQQSIGLQRSFEAFFLKAYALGDSSLDTDSSLSVVQLLEHANSCASDNLRKGQAYNNMGSTYVDCNMLDEAAECYGIALNIKHTRAHQGLARVHFLKNRKKAAFEEMTKLVQIATNSASAYEKRSEYGERDAARSDLDTATLLDPTRTYPYRYRAAGESTAWLIYHMSIRFCLKKNRL
;
A
#
# COMPACT_ATOMS: atom_id res chain seq x y z
N MET A 1 -25.67 -4.33 -76.64
CA MET A 1 -24.71 -4.96 -75.72
C MET A 1 -25.13 -4.63 -74.29
N GLY A 2 -25.86 -5.52 -73.63
CA GLY A 2 -26.17 -5.38 -72.21
C GLY A 2 -24.93 -5.71 -71.40
N LYS A 3 -24.53 -4.84 -70.47
CA LYS A 3 -23.50 -5.19 -69.47
C LYS A 3 -23.96 -6.47 -68.75
N PRO A 4 -23.12 -7.51 -68.60
CA PRO A 4 -23.48 -8.66 -67.79
C PRO A 4 -23.77 -8.18 -66.37
N GLN A 5 -24.91 -8.59 -65.82
CA GLN A 5 -25.19 -8.41 -64.39
C GLN A 5 -24.05 -9.06 -63.59
N PRO A 6 -23.58 -8.43 -62.50
CA PRO A 6 -22.63 -9.08 -61.62
C PRO A 6 -23.23 -10.40 -61.13
N PRO A 7 -22.45 -11.49 -61.05
CA PRO A 7 -22.94 -12.74 -60.48
C PRO A 7 -23.52 -12.45 -59.09
N PRO A 8 -24.62 -13.12 -58.69
CA PRO A 8 -25.16 -12.97 -57.35
C PRO A 8 -24.04 -13.21 -56.33
N PRO A 9 -23.99 -12.43 -55.22
CA PRO A 9 -22.99 -12.67 -54.19
C PRO A 9 -23.07 -14.15 -53.78
N PRO A 10 -21.93 -14.88 -53.70
CA PRO A 10 -21.97 -16.29 -53.35
C PRO A 10 -22.64 -16.45 -52.00
N LYS A 11 -23.51 -17.44 -51.92
CA LYS A 11 -24.30 -17.66 -50.70
C LYS A 11 -23.46 -18.48 -49.74
N THR A 12 -23.25 -17.97 -48.54
CA THR A 12 -22.64 -18.75 -47.47
C THR A 12 -23.72 -19.59 -46.81
N ILE A 13 -23.43 -20.88 -46.59
CA ILE A 13 -24.38 -21.84 -46.01
C ILE A 13 -23.89 -22.22 -44.62
N ILE A 14 -24.80 -22.16 -43.65
CA ILE A 14 -24.58 -22.65 -42.28
C ILE A 14 -25.78 -23.50 -41.87
N GLY A 15 -25.56 -24.81 -41.78
CA GLY A 15 -26.60 -25.81 -41.61
C GLY A 15 -27.57 -25.76 -42.79
N GLU A 16 -28.83 -25.46 -42.50
CA GLU A 16 -29.91 -25.32 -43.49
C GLU A 16 -30.16 -23.85 -43.89
N GLU A 17 -29.44 -22.88 -43.28
CA GLU A 17 -29.69 -21.45 -43.46
C GLU A 17 -28.69 -20.82 -44.45
N GLU A 18 -29.21 -20.06 -45.43
CA GLU A 18 -28.40 -19.26 -46.35
C GLU A 18 -28.17 -17.85 -45.79
N VAL A 19 -26.89 -17.47 -45.65
CA VAL A 19 -26.47 -16.14 -45.23
C VAL A 19 -25.92 -15.38 -46.45
N ALA A 20 -26.37 -14.14 -46.63
CA ALA A 20 -25.86 -13.28 -47.70
C ALA A 20 -24.51 -12.68 -47.30
N CYS A 21 -23.45 -13.02 -48.02
CA CYS A 21 -22.10 -12.51 -47.81
C CYS A 21 -21.43 -12.12 -49.13
N GLU A 22 -20.72 -11.01 -49.14
CA GLU A 22 -19.92 -10.62 -50.30
C GLU A 22 -18.56 -11.32 -50.28
N ARG A 23 -18.28 -12.14 -51.31
CA ARG A 23 -17.04 -12.93 -51.42
C ARG A 23 -15.78 -12.09 -51.26
N SER A 24 -15.77 -10.92 -51.89
CA SER A 24 -14.66 -9.98 -51.88
C SER A 24 -14.40 -9.42 -50.48
N CYS A 25 -15.46 -9.12 -49.73
CA CYS A 25 -15.35 -8.59 -48.38
C CYS A 25 -14.81 -9.64 -47.41
N ILE A 26 -15.30 -10.89 -47.47
CA ILE A 26 -14.77 -11.98 -46.63
C ILE A 26 -13.32 -12.30 -47.00
N ALA A 27 -13.01 -12.37 -48.29
CA ALA A 27 -11.65 -12.61 -48.78
C ALA A 27 -10.65 -11.52 -48.37
N ALA A 28 -11.13 -10.29 -48.12
CA ALA A 28 -10.29 -9.18 -47.68
C ALA A 28 -9.90 -9.25 -46.20
N LEU A 29 -10.60 -10.05 -45.39
CA LEU A 29 -10.35 -10.16 -43.95
C LEU A 29 -8.99 -10.81 -43.63
N SER A 30 -8.53 -11.73 -44.48
CA SER A 30 -7.25 -12.40 -44.28
C SER A 30 -6.70 -13.03 -45.55
N LYS A 31 -5.38 -13.26 -45.58
CA LYS A 31 -4.70 -13.97 -46.68
C LYS A 31 -5.17 -15.43 -46.82
N PRO A 32 -5.39 -16.21 -45.74
CA PRO A 32 -6.00 -17.53 -45.83
C PRO A 32 -7.39 -17.52 -46.50
N LEU A 33 -8.29 -16.60 -46.10
CA LEU A 33 -9.62 -16.49 -46.72
C LEU A 33 -9.53 -16.06 -48.18
N ASN A 34 -8.61 -15.16 -48.51
CA ASN A 34 -8.36 -14.79 -49.90
C ASN A 34 -7.97 -16.00 -50.76
N THR A 35 -7.05 -16.81 -50.24
CA THR A 35 -6.58 -18.01 -50.93
C THR A 35 -7.67 -19.07 -51.04
N LEU A 36 -8.49 -19.27 -49.99
CA LEU A 36 -9.62 -20.19 -50.00
C LEU A 36 -10.68 -19.79 -51.05
N LEU A 37 -10.97 -18.49 -51.14
CA LEU A 37 -12.09 -17.98 -51.93
C LEU A 37 -11.73 -17.61 -53.37
N TYR A 38 -10.47 -17.30 -53.65
CA TYR A 38 -9.98 -16.88 -54.98
C TYR A 38 -8.72 -17.63 -55.46
N GLY A 39 -8.16 -18.53 -54.66
CA GLY A 39 -7.00 -19.35 -55.02
C GLY A 39 -7.38 -20.65 -55.75
N GLY A 40 -6.48 -21.63 -55.73
CA GLY A 40 -6.63 -22.91 -56.46
C GLY A 40 -7.52 -23.96 -55.78
N PHE A 41 -8.28 -23.59 -54.75
CA PHE A 41 -9.12 -24.53 -53.98
C PHE A 41 -10.46 -24.81 -54.67
N ALA A 42 -11.11 -25.93 -54.33
CA ALA A 42 -12.40 -26.30 -54.89
C ALA A 42 -13.49 -25.28 -54.53
N GLU A 43 -13.37 -24.69 -53.33
CA GLU A 43 -14.23 -23.65 -52.79
C GLU A 43 -14.25 -22.40 -53.67
N ALA A 44 -13.13 -22.05 -54.31
CA ALA A 44 -13.00 -20.89 -55.22
C ALA A 44 -13.96 -20.97 -56.43
N HIS A 45 -14.32 -22.19 -56.84
CA HIS A 45 -15.16 -22.46 -58.02
C HIS A 45 -16.62 -22.76 -57.65
N ARG A 46 -16.99 -22.70 -56.37
CA ARG A 46 -18.35 -22.93 -55.88
C ARG A 46 -19.12 -21.62 -55.73
N ASP A 47 -20.40 -21.65 -56.12
CA ASP A 47 -21.37 -20.57 -55.89
C ASP A 47 -21.87 -20.53 -54.43
N ARG A 48 -21.69 -21.64 -53.71
CA ARG A 48 -22.08 -21.83 -52.32
C ARG A 48 -20.89 -22.29 -51.49
N ILE A 49 -20.59 -21.54 -50.43
CA ILE A 49 -19.48 -21.85 -49.50
C ILE A 49 -20.09 -22.30 -48.18
N ASP A 50 -19.78 -23.52 -47.76
CA ASP A 50 -20.32 -24.13 -46.56
C ASP A 50 -19.37 -23.89 -45.37
N PHE A 51 -19.82 -23.14 -44.38
CA PHE A 51 -19.11 -22.87 -43.12
C PHE A 51 -19.71 -23.63 -41.92
N SER A 52 -20.60 -24.60 -42.16
CA SER A 52 -21.35 -25.29 -41.10
C SER A 52 -20.47 -26.06 -40.11
N ARG A 53 -19.26 -26.44 -40.53
CA ARG A 53 -18.29 -27.18 -39.70
C ARG A 53 -17.31 -26.26 -38.97
N ASP A 54 -17.47 -24.95 -39.08
CA ASP A 54 -16.54 -23.97 -38.55
C ASP A 54 -16.92 -23.39 -37.19
N GLY A 55 -17.98 -23.93 -36.56
CA GLY A 55 -18.40 -23.51 -35.21
C GLY A 55 -19.09 -22.15 -35.16
N ILE A 56 -19.36 -21.54 -36.33
CA ILE A 56 -20.04 -20.25 -36.43
C ILE A 56 -21.55 -20.44 -36.67
N THR A 57 -22.37 -19.69 -35.94
CA THR A 57 -23.83 -19.70 -36.16
C THR A 57 -24.22 -18.82 -37.36
N PRO A 58 -25.43 -18.99 -37.92
CA PRO A 58 -25.93 -18.09 -38.96
C PRO A 58 -25.94 -16.61 -38.51
N ARG A 59 -26.21 -16.36 -37.22
CA ARG A 59 -26.12 -15.04 -36.59
C ARG A 59 -24.67 -14.52 -36.52
N GLY A 60 -23.72 -15.37 -36.13
CA GLY A 60 -22.29 -15.03 -36.14
C GLY A 60 -21.78 -14.69 -37.54
N MET A 61 -22.19 -15.44 -38.56
CA MET A 61 -21.75 -15.20 -39.94
C MET A 61 -22.36 -13.94 -40.55
N ARG A 62 -23.60 -13.58 -40.16
CA ARG A 62 -24.14 -12.24 -40.46
C ARG A 62 -23.30 -11.13 -39.84
N ALA A 63 -22.78 -11.35 -38.63
CA ALA A 63 -21.88 -10.40 -37.99
C ALA A 63 -20.51 -10.32 -38.70
N VAL A 64 -19.94 -11.44 -39.17
CA VAL A 64 -18.73 -11.44 -40.02
C VAL A 64 -18.98 -10.63 -41.30
N SER A 65 -20.13 -10.85 -41.95
CA SER A 65 -20.54 -10.12 -43.15
C SER A 65 -20.70 -8.62 -42.89
N ALA A 66 -21.29 -8.23 -41.76
CA ALA A 66 -21.44 -6.84 -41.37
C ALA A 66 -20.07 -6.19 -41.05
N TYR A 67 -19.21 -6.86 -40.29
CA TYR A 67 -17.87 -6.39 -40.00
C TYR A 67 -17.03 -6.22 -41.28
N SER A 68 -17.09 -7.19 -42.19
CA SER A 68 -16.33 -7.12 -43.45
C SER A 68 -16.68 -5.92 -44.34
N ARG A 69 -17.86 -5.30 -44.12
CA ARG A 69 -18.33 -4.12 -44.86
C ARG A 69 -18.10 -2.80 -44.10
N HIS A 70 -18.19 -2.82 -42.77
CA HIS A 70 -18.23 -1.61 -41.95
C HIS A 70 -17.05 -1.45 -40.99
N GLY A 71 -16.31 -2.53 -40.72
CA GLY A 71 -15.16 -2.54 -39.82
C GLY A 71 -15.50 -2.22 -38.37
N ARG A 72 -16.68 -2.61 -37.87
CA ARG A 72 -17.14 -2.32 -36.50
C ARG A 72 -17.72 -3.54 -35.81
N VAL A 73 -17.39 -3.70 -34.52
CA VAL A 73 -17.85 -4.81 -33.66
C VAL A 73 -18.77 -4.30 -32.54
N ASP A 74 -18.91 -2.99 -32.36
CA ASP A 74 -19.53 -2.36 -31.17
C ASP A 74 -20.99 -2.76 -30.90
N ASP A 75 -21.73 -3.06 -31.97
CA ASP A 75 -23.18 -3.32 -31.94
C ASP A 75 -23.54 -4.79 -31.60
N PHE A 76 -22.54 -5.67 -31.43
CA PHE A 76 -22.77 -7.09 -31.19
C PHE A 76 -22.75 -7.46 -29.69
N PRO A 77 -23.56 -8.44 -29.27
CA PRO A 77 -23.50 -8.97 -27.91
C PRO A 77 -22.28 -9.90 -27.70
N PRO A 78 -21.83 -10.14 -26.46
CA PRO A 78 -20.60 -10.88 -26.16
C PRO A 78 -20.51 -12.29 -26.77
N ASP A 79 -21.63 -13.01 -26.82
CA ASP A 79 -21.74 -14.35 -27.39
C ASP A 79 -21.44 -14.35 -28.89
N ILE A 80 -21.85 -13.29 -29.60
CA ILE A 80 -21.56 -13.11 -31.02
C ILE A 80 -20.12 -12.64 -31.22
N ILE A 81 -19.61 -11.75 -30.36
CA ILE A 81 -18.21 -11.31 -30.44
C ILE A 81 -17.25 -12.47 -30.18
N SER A 82 -17.57 -13.38 -29.25
CA SER A 82 -16.82 -14.61 -29.01
C SER A 82 -16.77 -15.49 -30.27
N GLN A 83 -17.90 -15.68 -30.97
CA GLN A 83 -17.91 -16.41 -32.24
C GLN A 83 -17.09 -15.72 -33.34
N LEU A 84 -17.12 -14.37 -33.39
CA LEU A 84 -16.29 -13.60 -34.31
C LEU A 84 -14.80 -13.77 -34.00
N LEU A 85 -14.43 -13.80 -32.72
CA LEU A 85 -13.07 -14.03 -32.28
C LEU A 85 -12.58 -15.44 -32.65
N ALA A 86 -13.41 -16.47 -32.41
CA ALA A 86 -13.11 -17.85 -32.83
C ALA A 86 -12.93 -17.97 -34.33
N PHE A 87 -13.81 -17.34 -35.11
CA PHE A 87 -13.68 -17.25 -36.57
C PHE A 87 -12.40 -16.53 -36.98
N ALA A 88 -12.07 -15.40 -36.33
CA ALA A 88 -10.88 -14.62 -36.62
C ALA A 88 -9.60 -15.41 -36.33
N ASN A 89 -9.54 -16.13 -35.21
CA ASN A 89 -8.44 -17.03 -34.87
C ASN A 89 -8.28 -18.14 -35.91
N LYS A 90 -9.37 -18.82 -36.27
CA LYS A 90 -9.35 -19.94 -37.23
C LYS A 90 -8.87 -19.53 -38.62
N PHE A 91 -9.26 -18.35 -39.07
CA PHE A 91 -8.96 -17.85 -40.41
C PHE A 91 -7.85 -16.78 -40.44
N CYS A 92 -7.17 -16.55 -39.32
CA CYS A 92 -6.08 -15.57 -39.15
C CYS A 92 -6.48 -14.14 -39.59
N CYS A 93 -7.65 -13.67 -39.16
CA CYS A 93 -8.16 -12.32 -39.43
C CYS A 93 -7.67 -11.34 -38.35
N GLU A 94 -6.43 -10.85 -38.46
CA GLU A 94 -5.79 -10.03 -37.41
C GLU A 94 -6.57 -8.76 -37.04
N GLY A 95 -7.15 -8.05 -38.01
CA GLY A 95 -7.95 -6.85 -37.74
C GLY A 95 -9.24 -7.16 -36.97
N LEU A 96 -9.98 -8.18 -37.41
CA LEU A 96 -11.20 -8.64 -36.73
C LEU A 96 -10.88 -9.15 -35.32
N LYS A 97 -9.79 -9.89 -35.17
CA LYS A 97 -9.31 -10.38 -33.87
C LYS A 97 -9.05 -9.21 -32.91
N ALA A 98 -8.24 -8.23 -33.34
CA ALA A 98 -7.89 -7.09 -32.51
C ALA A 98 -9.13 -6.27 -32.08
N ASP A 99 -10.09 -6.07 -32.99
CA ASP A 99 -11.33 -5.33 -32.66
C ASP A 99 -12.23 -6.13 -31.69
N CYS A 100 -12.33 -7.45 -31.86
CA CYS A 100 -13.06 -8.32 -30.92
C CYS A 100 -12.40 -8.32 -29.53
N ASP A 101 -11.07 -8.47 -29.47
CA ASP A 101 -10.30 -8.45 -28.23
C ASP A 101 -10.47 -7.13 -27.48
N ASN A 102 -10.30 -6.00 -28.17
CA ASN A 102 -10.50 -4.66 -27.60
C ASN A 102 -11.93 -4.48 -27.08
N ARG A 103 -12.91 -4.95 -27.85
CA ARG A 103 -14.32 -4.80 -27.49
C ARG A 103 -14.66 -5.63 -26.25
N LEU A 104 -14.28 -6.91 -26.21
CA LEU A 104 -14.52 -7.78 -25.05
C LEU A 104 -13.79 -7.27 -23.81
N ALA A 105 -12.54 -6.82 -23.95
CA ALA A 105 -11.77 -6.24 -22.86
C ALA A 105 -12.45 -4.99 -22.28
N ALA A 106 -12.96 -4.10 -23.13
CA ALA A 106 -13.70 -2.90 -22.72
C ALA A 106 -15.04 -3.20 -22.02
N MET A 107 -15.56 -4.43 -22.15
CA MET A 107 -16.77 -4.87 -21.44
C MET A 107 -16.49 -5.32 -20.00
N VAL A 108 -15.23 -5.57 -19.64
CA VAL A 108 -14.85 -5.92 -18.27
C VAL A 108 -14.87 -4.68 -17.38
N ARG A 109 -15.99 -4.43 -16.69
CA ARG A 109 -16.15 -3.28 -15.78
C ARG A 109 -16.05 -3.65 -14.32
N GLY A 110 -16.30 -4.92 -13.99
CA GLY A 110 -16.23 -5.42 -12.62
C GLY A 110 -15.95 -6.92 -12.55
N LEU A 111 -16.08 -7.44 -11.32
CA LEU A 111 -15.78 -8.83 -11.00
C LEU A 111 -16.70 -9.81 -11.73
N ASP A 112 -18.00 -9.49 -11.84
CA ASP A 112 -18.98 -10.38 -12.48
C ASP A 112 -18.77 -10.49 -13.99
N ASP A 113 -18.49 -9.37 -14.66
CA ASP A 113 -18.13 -9.37 -16.09
C ASP A 113 -16.86 -10.20 -16.31
N ALA A 114 -15.83 -9.99 -15.48
CA ALA A 114 -14.57 -10.72 -15.58
C ALA A 114 -14.77 -12.23 -15.40
N ARG A 115 -15.64 -12.66 -14.46
CA ARG A 115 -15.95 -14.08 -14.24
C ARG A 115 -16.65 -14.73 -15.43
N THR A 116 -17.52 -14.00 -16.13
CA THR A 116 -18.25 -14.55 -17.28
C THR A 116 -17.40 -14.58 -18.56
N LEU A 117 -16.45 -13.65 -18.71
CA LEU A 117 -15.66 -13.50 -19.93
C LEU A 117 -14.27 -14.17 -19.88
N ILE A 118 -13.76 -14.51 -18.69
CA ILE A 118 -12.41 -15.10 -18.56
C ILE A 118 -12.24 -16.41 -19.33
N ASP A 119 -13.24 -17.29 -19.31
CA ASP A 119 -13.15 -18.57 -20.01
C ASP A 119 -13.07 -18.37 -21.52
N ILE A 120 -13.82 -17.40 -22.08
CA ILE A 120 -13.72 -17.01 -23.49
C ILE A 120 -12.30 -16.53 -23.81
N GLY A 121 -11.72 -15.68 -22.95
CA GLY A 121 -10.36 -15.19 -23.15
C GLY A 121 -9.31 -16.29 -23.12
N LEU A 122 -9.47 -17.29 -22.25
CA LEU A 122 -8.56 -18.43 -22.13
C LEU A 122 -8.72 -19.43 -23.28
N GLU A 123 -9.96 -19.70 -23.72
CA GLU A 123 -10.26 -20.60 -24.84
C GLU A 123 -9.77 -20.04 -26.18
N GLU A 124 -10.00 -18.74 -26.41
CA GLU A 124 -9.67 -18.05 -27.66
C GLU A 124 -8.28 -17.38 -27.67
N ALA A 125 -7.45 -17.66 -26.67
CA ALA A 125 -6.11 -17.09 -26.51
C ALA A 125 -6.08 -15.53 -26.66
N SER A 126 -7.07 -14.87 -26.08
CA SER A 126 -7.17 -13.41 -26.06
C SER A 126 -6.39 -12.82 -24.89
N HIS A 127 -5.14 -12.44 -25.13
CA HIS A 127 -4.26 -11.90 -24.09
C HIS A 127 -4.85 -10.65 -23.41
N LEU A 128 -5.44 -9.73 -24.18
CA LEU A 128 -5.97 -8.47 -23.67
C LEU A 128 -7.22 -8.69 -22.79
N LEU A 129 -8.10 -9.60 -23.18
CA LEU A 129 -9.29 -9.94 -22.39
C LEU A 129 -8.88 -10.60 -21.07
N VAL A 130 -8.00 -11.61 -21.13
CA VAL A 130 -7.50 -12.28 -19.92
C VAL A 130 -6.81 -11.29 -18.99
N ALA A 131 -5.97 -10.40 -19.51
CA ALA A 131 -5.33 -9.35 -18.71
C ALA A 131 -6.35 -8.40 -18.05
N SER A 132 -7.40 -8.01 -18.77
CA SER A 132 -8.48 -7.15 -18.25
C SER A 132 -9.26 -7.86 -17.13
N CYS A 133 -9.58 -9.14 -17.32
CA CYS A 133 -10.24 -9.96 -16.30
C CYS A 133 -9.36 -10.15 -15.06
N LEU A 134 -8.08 -10.48 -15.23
CA LEU A 134 -7.13 -10.58 -14.12
C LEU A 134 -7.00 -9.24 -13.38
N GLN A 135 -6.93 -8.12 -14.10
CA GLN A 135 -6.90 -6.80 -13.46
C GLN A 135 -8.13 -6.55 -12.59
N ALA A 136 -9.32 -6.96 -13.03
CA ALA A 136 -10.53 -6.88 -12.22
C ALA A 136 -10.45 -7.78 -10.97
N PHE A 137 -9.94 -9.01 -11.10
CA PHE A 137 -9.75 -9.91 -9.96
C PHE A 137 -8.76 -9.34 -8.93
N LEU A 138 -7.63 -8.80 -9.40
CA LEU A 138 -6.59 -8.24 -8.53
C LEU A 138 -7.05 -6.98 -7.80
N ARG A 139 -7.89 -6.14 -8.44
CA ARG A 139 -8.44 -4.93 -7.81
C ARG A 139 -9.37 -5.22 -6.63
N GLU A 140 -10.07 -6.35 -6.67
CA GLU A 140 -11.02 -6.80 -5.63
C GLU A 140 -10.40 -7.74 -4.58
N LEU A 141 -9.07 -7.90 -4.58
CA LEU A 141 -8.39 -8.66 -3.53
C LEU A 141 -8.61 -8.03 -2.14
N PRO A 142 -8.75 -8.84 -1.09
CA PRO A 142 -8.71 -10.31 -1.07
C PRO A 142 -10.03 -11.00 -1.43
N LYS A 143 -11.14 -10.26 -1.60
CA LYS A 143 -12.48 -10.81 -1.77
C LYS A 143 -12.56 -11.73 -2.99
N SER A 144 -11.88 -11.41 -4.08
CA SER A 144 -11.84 -12.25 -5.29
C SER A 144 -11.35 -13.68 -5.03
N LEU A 145 -10.43 -13.89 -4.08
CA LEU A 145 -9.94 -15.23 -3.69
C LEU A 145 -10.97 -16.05 -2.89
N THR A 146 -12.02 -15.43 -2.37
CA THR A 146 -13.11 -16.16 -1.69
C THR A 146 -14.10 -16.79 -2.68
N HIS A 147 -14.11 -16.31 -3.93
CA HIS A 147 -14.92 -16.90 -4.98
C HIS A 147 -14.27 -18.18 -5.52
N LEU A 148 -14.99 -19.30 -5.39
CA LEU A 148 -14.47 -20.62 -5.70
C LEU A 148 -13.95 -20.76 -7.14
N ASP A 149 -14.64 -20.17 -8.12
CA ASP A 149 -14.26 -20.26 -9.53
C ASP A 149 -12.94 -19.53 -9.81
N ILE A 150 -12.78 -18.34 -9.23
CA ILE A 150 -11.56 -17.52 -9.36
C ILE A 150 -10.40 -18.18 -8.61
N ALA A 151 -10.64 -18.63 -7.38
CA ALA A 151 -9.64 -19.35 -6.59
C ALA A 151 -9.16 -20.61 -7.32
N ARG A 152 -10.07 -21.38 -7.93
CA ARG A 152 -9.71 -22.55 -8.75
C ARG A 152 -8.85 -22.16 -9.95
N LEU A 153 -9.22 -21.12 -10.69
CA LEU A 153 -8.44 -20.65 -11.84
C LEU A 153 -7.02 -20.21 -11.43
N LEU A 154 -6.89 -19.46 -10.33
CA LEU A 154 -5.61 -18.91 -9.91
C LEU A 154 -4.73 -19.96 -9.22
N CYS A 155 -5.30 -20.85 -8.41
CA CYS A 155 -4.52 -21.72 -7.52
C CYS A 155 -4.30 -23.13 -8.08
N SER A 156 -5.24 -23.66 -8.86
CA SER A 156 -5.14 -25.06 -9.32
C SER A 156 -4.06 -25.24 -10.40
N PRO A 157 -3.43 -26.43 -10.49
CA PRO A 157 -2.50 -26.73 -11.57
C PRO A 157 -3.12 -26.55 -12.96
N GLN A 158 -4.38 -26.96 -13.14
CA GLN A 158 -5.12 -26.81 -14.40
C GLN A 158 -5.35 -25.33 -14.76
N GLY A 159 -5.75 -24.52 -13.78
CA GLY A 159 -5.95 -23.09 -13.98
C GLY A 159 -4.64 -22.36 -14.30
N ARG A 160 -3.56 -22.74 -13.61
CA ARG A 160 -2.19 -22.28 -13.88
C ARG A 160 -1.76 -22.61 -15.30
N GLU A 161 -1.95 -23.83 -15.79
CA GLU A 161 -1.63 -24.20 -17.17
C GLU A 161 -2.41 -23.36 -18.19
N ARG A 162 -3.72 -23.14 -17.97
CA ARG A 162 -4.52 -22.27 -18.83
C ARG A 162 -3.98 -20.83 -18.86
N LEU A 163 -3.58 -20.29 -17.71
CA LEU A 163 -3.01 -18.94 -17.61
C LEU A 163 -1.63 -18.86 -18.28
N ASP A 164 -0.80 -19.90 -18.15
CA ASP A 164 0.54 -20.00 -18.75
C ASP A 164 0.47 -20.02 -20.28
N VAL A 165 -0.45 -20.81 -20.85
CA VAL A 165 -0.72 -20.82 -22.30
C VAL A 165 -1.11 -19.44 -22.82
N SER A 166 -1.87 -18.68 -22.03
CA SER A 166 -2.23 -17.29 -22.36
C SER A 166 -1.14 -16.26 -22.03
N GLY A 167 0.05 -16.66 -21.58
CA GLY A 167 1.15 -15.75 -21.23
C GLY A 167 0.88 -14.86 -20.02
N ASN A 168 -0.10 -15.21 -19.17
CA ASN A 168 -0.50 -14.42 -18.01
C ASN A 168 -0.09 -15.02 -16.66
N ALA A 169 0.52 -16.22 -16.66
CA ALA A 169 1.13 -16.79 -15.47
C ALA A 169 2.57 -16.26 -15.32
N SER A 170 2.95 -15.82 -14.11
CA SER A 170 4.30 -15.32 -13.84
C SER A 170 4.63 -15.37 -12.36
N PHE A 171 5.93 -15.34 -12.04
CA PHE A 171 6.40 -15.19 -10.65
C PHE A 171 5.77 -13.97 -9.96
N ALA A 172 5.69 -12.82 -10.65
CA ALA A 172 5.15 -11.59 -10.10
C ALA A 172 3.65 -11.70 -9.72
N LEU A 173 2.86 -12.38 -10.55
CA LEU A 173 1.46 -12.66 -10.25
C LEU A 173 1.33 -13.52 -8.99
N TYR A 174 2.04 -14.66 -8.94
CA TYR A 174 1.96 -15.57 -7.81
C TYR A 174 2.56 -15.00 -6.54
N TYR A 175 3.57 -14.14 -6.65
CA TYR A 175 4.17 -13.45 -5.52
C TYR A 175 3.16 -12.50 -4.87
N PHE A 176 2.45 -11.74 -5.69
CA PHE A 176 1.41 -10.84 -5.19
C PHE A 176 0.22 -11.60 -4.59
N LEU A 177 -0.24 -12.66 -5.25
CA LEU A 177 -1.35 -13.49 -4.77
C LEU A 177 -0.99 -14.21 -3.47
N SER A 178 0.19 -14.83 -3.37
CA SER A 178 0.64 -15.52 -2.16
C SER A 178 0.81 -14.53 -1.01
N TYR A 179 1.36 -13.34 -1.26
CA TYR A 179 1.48 -12.29 -0.26
C TYR A 179 0.10 -11.89 0.31
N VAL A 180 -0.89 -11.67 -0.56
CA VAL A 180 -2.26 -11.35 -0.11
C VAL A 180 -2.87 -12.53 0.65
N ALA A 181 -2.68 -13.76 0.18
CA ALA A 181 -3.22 -14.95 0.85
C ALA A 181 -2.61 -15.18 2.24
N MET A 182 -1.30 -14.99 2.39
CA MET A 182 -0.60 -15.06 3.68
C MET A 182 -1.12 -14.00 4.67
N GLU A 183 -1.38 -12.78 4.20
CA GLU A 183 -1.94 -11.69 5.01
C GLU A 183 -3.39 -11.95 5.46
N GLN A 184 -4.16 -12.74 4.71
CA GLN A 184 -5.52 -13.10 5.08
C GLN A 184 -5.58 -14.30 6.00
N ASP A 185 -4.97 -15.41 5.58
CA ASP A 185 -4.94 -16.64 6.35
C ASP A 185 -3.73 -17.48 5.93
N MET A 186 -2.66 -17.39 6.73
CA MET A 186 -1.47 -18.21 6.55
C MET A 186 -1.74 -19.72 6.63
N ARG A 187 -2.81 -20.16 7.30
CA ARG A 187 -3.10 -21.59 7.49
C ARG A 187 -3.92 -22.19 6.36
N SER A 188 -4.47 -21.36 5.46
CA SER A 188 -5.35 -21.83 4.41
C SER A 188 -4.62 -22.69 3.36
N ASN A 189 -5.34 -23.66 2.79
CA ASN A 189 -4.84 -24.44 1.66
C ASN A 189 -4.58 -23.58 0.41
N THR A 190 -5.38 -22.52 0.22
CA THR A 190 -5.20 -21.54 -0.86
C THR A 190 -3.81 -20.90 -0.80
N THR A 191 -3.36 -20.53 0.39
CA THR A 191 -2.02 -19.94 0.60
C THR A 191 -0.91 -20.91 0.19
N VAL A 192 -1.02 -22.19 0.59
CA VAL A 192 -0.06 -23.24 0.20
C VAL A 192 -0.02 -23.39 -1.32
N MET A 193 -1.18 -23.57 -1.97
CA MET A 193 -1.26 -23.77 -3.41
C MET A 193 -0.65 -22.59 -4.19
N LEU A 194 -0.90 -21.36 -3.76
CA LEU A 194 -0.32 -20.16 -4.38
C LEU A 194 1.20 -20.09 -4.21
N LEU A 195 1.74 -20.51 -3.06
CA LEU A 195 3.18 -20.57 -2.82
C LEU A 195 3.87 -21.70 -3.61
N GLU A 196 3.19 -22.83 -3.81
CA GLU A 196 3.67 -23.87 -4.73
C GLU A 196 3.76 -23.34 -6.16
N ARG A 197 2.72 -22.62 -6.64
CA ARG A 197 2.78 -21.95 -7.94
C ARG A 197 3.91 -20.93 -8.00
N LEU A 198 4.11 -20.14 -6.94
CA LEU A 198 5.22 -19.19 -6.85
C LEU A 198 6.58 -19.88 -7.05
N ASN A 199 6.79 -21.02 -6.39
CA ASN A 199 8.01 -21.82 -6.51
C ASN A 199 8.19 -22.40 -7.93
N GLU A 200 7.10 -22.83 -8.58
CA GLU A 200 7.15 -23.34 -9.96
C GLU A 200 7.60 -22.28 -10.97
N PHE A 201 7.22 -21.02 -10.78
CA PHE A 201 7.63 -19.90 -11.64
C PHE A 201 8.90 -19.19 -11.15
N ALA A 202 9.60 -19.74 -10.16
CA ALA A 202 10.85 -19.17 -9.67
C ALA A 202 12.02 -19.53 -10.61
N GLU A 203 12.46 -18.55 -11.38
CA GLU A 203 13.59 -18.69 -12.32
C GLU A 203 14.92 -18.32 -11.66
N GLN A 204 14.92 -17.31 -10.79
CA GLN A 204 16.13 -16.80 -10.15
C GLN A 204 16.39 -17.49 -8.80
N PRO A 205 17.65 -17.64 -8.36
CA PRO A 205 17.96 -18.30 -7.09
C PRO A 205 17.24 -17.67 -5.89
N TRP A 206 17.22 -16.33 -5.77
CA TRP A 206 16.52 -15.65 -4.68
C TRP A 206 15.00 -15.87 -4.70
N GLN A 207 14.40 -16.10 -5.88
CA GLN A 207 12.98 -16.40 -6.02
C GLN A 207 12.64 -17.76 -5.40
N LYS A 208 13.50 -18.76 -5.65
CA LYS A 208 13.37 -20.10 -5.04
C LYS A 208 13.58 -20.04 -3.54
N GLN A 209 14.64 -19.37 -3.10
CA GLN A 209 14.91 -19.12 -1.67
C GLN A 209 13.67 -18.56 -0.95
N LEU A 210 13.06 -17.52 -1.53
CA LEU A 210 11.88 -16.86 -0.98
C LEU A 210 10.67 -17.78 -0.93
N ALA A 211 10.37 -18.48 -2.03
CA ALA A 211 9.21 -19.36 -2.11
C ALA A 211 9.31 -20.53 -1.10
N LEU A 212 10.47 -21.19 -1.03
CA LEU A 212 10.73 -22.28 -0.08
C LEU A 212 10.67 -21.79 1.38
N HIS A 213 11.26 -20.63 1.68
CA HIS A 213 11.19 -20.03 3.01
C HIS A 213 9.74 -19.70 3.42
N GLN A 214 8.94 -19.15 2.51
CA GLN A 214 7.54 -18.82 2.76
C GLN A 214 6.69 -20.08 2.96
N LEU A 215 6.94 -21.16 2.19
CA LEU A 215 6.31 -22.48 2.42
C LEU A 215 6.62 -23.01 3.82
N GLY A 216 7.90 -22.98 4.24
CA GLY A 216 8.29 -23.35 5.60
C GLY A 216 7.57 -22.52 6.68
N CYS A 217 7.43 -21.21 6.47
CA CYS A 217 6.68 -20.33 7.37
C CYS A 217 5.20 -20.71 7.48
N VAL A 218 4.56 -21.06 6.36
CA VAL A 218 3.16 -21.48 6.32
C VAL A 218 2.97 -22.81 7.03
N MET A 219 3.81 -23.82 6.75
CA MET A 219 3.72 -25.12 7.43
C MET A 219 3.97 -25.00 8.94
N LEU A 220 4.91 -24.14 9.34
CA LEU A 220 5.16 -23.85 10.76
C LEU A 220 3.91 -23.28 11.45
N GLN A 221 3.18 -22.37 10.78
CA GLN A 221 1.95 -21.78 11.31
C GLN A 221 0.76 -22.75 11.33
N ARG A 222 0.73 -23.72 10.41
CA ARG A 222 -0.25 -24.82 10.40
C ARG A 222 0.00 -25.85 11.50
N GLY A 223 1.20 -25.87 12.09
CA GLY A 223 1.61 -26.86 13.09
C GLY A 223 2.20 -28.12 12.48
N GLU A 224 2.43 -28.13 11.16
CA GLU A 224 3.06 -29.21 10.40
C GLU A 224 4.58 -29.06 10.51
N PHE A 225 5.12 -29.29 11.71
CA PHE A 225 6.51 -28.96 12.03
C PHE A 225 7.55 -29.80 11.30
N GLU A 226 7.20 -31.01 10.86
CA GLU A 226 8.11 -31.87 10.08
C GLU A 226 8.28 -31.32 8.66
N GLU A 227 7.17 -31.10 7.96
CA GLU A 227 7.18 -30.46 6.64
C GLU A 227 7.80 -29.07 6.69
N ALA A 228 7.51 -28.27 7.73
CA ALA A 228 8.13 -26.96 7.91
C ALA A 228 9.66 -27.05 7.96
N GLN A 229 10.19 -28.04 8.69
CA GLN A 229 11.62 -28.26 8.77
C GLN A 229 12.20 -28.63 7.40
N GLU A 230 11.57 -29.53 6.65
CA GLU A 230 12.00 -29.92 5.30
C GLU A 230 12.05 -28.74 4.34
N TRP A 231 11.03 -27.88 4.34
CA TRP A 231 11.00 -26.67 3.51
C TRP A 231 12.10 -25.66 3.90
N TYR A 232 12.37 -25.50 5.20
CA TYR A 232 13.47 -24.65 5.64
C TYR A 232 14.83 -25.22 5.26
N GLU A 233 15.05 -26.52 5.41
CA GLU A 233 16.28 -27.20 4.98
C GLU A 233 16.48 -27.07 3.46
N ALA A 234 15.42 -27.19 2.66
CA ALA A 234 15.45 -26.94 1.23
C ALA A 234 15.83 -25.48 0.90
N ALA A 235 15.28 -24.50 1.63
CA ALA A 235 15.65 -23.09 1.46
C ALA A 235 17.12 -22.83 1.86
N VAL A 236 17.62 -23.48 2.90
CA VAL A 236 19.04 -23.41 3.31
C VAL A 236 19.95 -24.02 2.25
N ALA A 237 19.54 -25.13 1.62
CA ALA A 237 20.27 -25.74 0.50
C ALA A 237 20.37 -24.78 -0.71
N GLU A 238 19.36 -23.94 -0.93
CA GLU A 238 19.38 -22.82 -1.88
C GLU A 238 20.14 -21.57 -1.36
N ALA A 239 20.92 -21.70 -0.28
CA ALA A 239 21.71 -20.65 0.37
C ALA A 239 20.90 -19.54 1.08
N HIS A 240 19.64 -19.79 1.45
CA HIS A 240 18.86 -18.87 2.30
C HIS A 240 19.18 -19.06 3.79
N VAL A 241 20.29 -18.48 4.26
CA VAL A 241 20.79 -18.67 5.64
C VAL A 241 19.76 -18.35 6.72
N TYR A 242 18.92 -17.33 6.50
CA TYR A 242 17.88 -16.94 7.47
C TYR A 242 16.86 -18.07 7.74
N SER A 243 16.70 -19.04 6.83
CA SER A 243 15.84 -20.21 7.05
C SER A 243 16.32 -21.13 8.19
N LEU A 244 17.58 -21.03 8.63
CA LEU A 244 18.07 -21.73 9.83
C LEU A 244 17.29 -21.34 11.10
N ALA A 245 16.81 -20.09 11.18
CA ALA A 245 15.91 -19.67 12.25
C ALA A 245 14.57 -20.44 12.20
N GLY A 246 14.03 -20.62 10.99
CA GLY A 246 12.83 -21.42 10.77
C GLY A 246 13.02 -22.89 11.17
N GLU A 247 14.15 -23.47 10.76
CA GLU A 247 14.55 -24.83 11.13
C GLU A 247 14.68 -24.99 12.66
N ALA A 248 15.32 -24.03 13.34
CA ALA A 248 15.42 -24.00 14.79
C ALA A 248 14.04 -23.95 15.46
N ARG A 249 13.11 -23.13 14.95
CA ARG A 249 11.73 -23.05 15.46
C ARG A 249 10.98 -24.36 15.28
N ALA A 250 11.09 -24.99 14.11
CA ALA A 250 10.48 -26.27 13.82
C ALA A 250 11.02 -27.37 14.77
N LYS A 251 12.35 -27.46 14.91
CA LYS A 251 13.00 -28.38 15.86
C LYS A 251 12.56 -28.15 17.30
N TYR A 252 12.48 -26.89 17.74
CA TYR A 252 12.01 -26.54 19.07
C TYR A 252 10.56 -26.97 19.32
N LYS A 253 9.66 -26.72 18.35
CA LYS A 253 8.26 -27.13 18.44
C LYS A 253 8.06 -28.64 18.45
N ARG A 254 8.98 -29.41 17.86
CA ARG A 254 9.05 -30.88 17.95
C ARG A 254 9.65 -31.38 19.29
N GLY A 255 10.06 -30.49 20.19
CA GLY A 255 10.66 -30.84 21.49
C GLY A 255 12.19 -30.90 21.50
N HIS A 256 12.86 -30.68 20.36
CA HIS A 256 14.31 -30.73 20.24
C HIS A 256 15.00 -29.42 20.68
N LYS A 257 14.76 -28.99 21.93
CA LYS A 257 15.23 -27.69 22.44
C LYS A 257 16.74 -27.49 22.36
N TYR A 258 17.52 -28.50 22.75
CA TYR A 258 18.99 -28.42 22.70
C TYR A 258 19.51 -28.31 21.26
N ALA A 259 18.90 -29.03 20.32
CA ALA A 259 19.28 -28.96 18.90
C ALA A 259 19.00 -27.57 18.32
N ALA A 260 17.85 -26.97 18.63
CA ALA A 260 17.51 -25.61 18.22
C ALA A 260 18.49 -24.57 18.78
N TYR A 261 18.81 -24.66 20.08
CA TYR A 261 19.81 -23.78 20.70
C TYR A 261 21.18 -23.93 20.07
N LYS A 262 21.66 -25.18 19.89
CA LYS A 262 22.98 -25.46 19.31
C LYS A 262 23.09 -24.89 17.89
N LEU A 263 22.03 -25.03 17.09
CA LEU A 263 21.95 -24.49 15.74
C LEU A 263 22.05 -22.96 15.74
N MET A 264 21.27 -22.27 16.57
CA MET A 264 21.34 -20.81 16.61
C MET A 264 22.63 -20.29 17.26
N ASN A 265 23.22 -21.07 18.16
CA ASN A 265 24.51 -20.71 18.73
C ASN A 265 25.65 -20.82 17.71
N SER A 266 25.62 -21.80 16.79
CA SER A 266 26.58 -21.83 15.68
C SER A 266 26.37 -20.65 14.75
N VAL A 267 25.11 -20.33 14.39
CA VAL A 267 24.79 -19.16 13.56
C VAL A 267 25.34 -17.86 14.17
N VAL A 268 25.20 -17.65 15.49
CA VAL A 268 25.80 -16.47 16.14
C VAL A 268 27.33 -16.51 16.12
N GLY A 269 27.94 -17.69 16.22
CA GLY A 269 29.40 -17.86 16.25
C GLY A 269 30.08 -17.85 14.87
N ASP A 270 29.34 -18.11 13.80
CA ASP A 270 29.88 -18.19 12.43
C ASP A 270 30.11 -16.81 11.79
N TYR A 271 29.64 -15.73 12.43
CA TYR A 271 29.77 -14.36 11.95
C TYR A 271 30.63 -13.51 12.89
N ASP A 272 31.57 -12.74 12.32
CA ASP A 272 32.39 -11.79 13.07
C ASP A 272 31.55 -10.65 13.69
N GLU A 273 30.50 -10.23 12.97
CA GLU A 273 29.54 -9.21 13.41
C GLU A 273 28.10 -9.78 13.34
N PRO A 274 27.65 -10.50 14.38
CA PRO A 274 26.32 -11.08 14.39
C PRO A 274 25.24 -10.00 14.42
N ALA A 275 24.17 -10.20 13.64
CA ALA A 275 23.04 -9.27 13.60
C ALA A 275 22.10 -9.48 14.80
N GLY A 276 21.39 -8.42 15.21
CA GLY A 276 20.51 -8.47 16.39
C GLY A 276 19.43 -9.57 16.32
N TRP A 277 18.92 -9.91 15.12
CA TRP A 277 17.93 -10.97 14.96
C TRP A 277 18.45 -12.34 15.37
N MET A 278 19.77 -12.59 15.23
CA MET A 278 20.40 -13.86 15.59
C MET A 278 20.36 -14.07 17.11
N TYR A 279 20.67 -13.02 17.88
CA TYR A 279 20.54 -13.02 19.33
C TYR A 279 19.08 -13.14 19.77
N GLN A 280 18.17 -12.39 19.13
CA GLN A 280 16.74 -12.50 19.42
C GLN A 280 16.24 -13.94 19.22
N GLU A 281 16.64 -14.59 18.13
CA GLU A 281 16.24 -15.95 17.83
C GLU A 281 16.84 -16.95 18.83
N ARG A 282 18.13 -16.84 19.16
CA ARG A 282 18.78 -17.69 20.18
C ARG A 282 18.11 -17.54 21.56
N SER A 283 17.65 -16.34 21.90
CA SER A 283 16.94 -16.04 23.15
C SER A 283 15.65 -16.85 23.35
N LEU A 284 15.07 -17.38 22.27
CA LEU A 284 13.88 -18.24 22.32
C LEU A 284 14.20 -19.62 22.92
N TYR A 285 15.47 -20.03 22.88
CA TYR A 285 15.91 -21.39 23.23
C TYR A 285 16.72 -21.47 24.53
N CYS A 286 17.11 -20.33 25.12
CA CYS A 286 17.75 -20.24 26.43
C CYS A 286 16.82 -19.65 27.51
N VAL A 287 17.30 -19.56 28.75
CA VAL A 287 16.53 -19.10 29.92
C VAL A 287 17.38 -18.21 30.84
N GLY A 288 16.73 -17.45 31.71
CA GLY A 288 17.40 -16.66 32.75
C GLY A 288 18.34 -15.58 32.20
N LYS A 289 19.53 -15.47 32.78
CA LYS A 289 20.50 -14.39 32.47
C LYS A 289 20.98 -14.41 31.02
N GLU A 290 21.19 -15.59 30.44
CA GLU A 290 21.62 -15.73 29.04
C GLU A 290 20.57 -15.15 28.09
N LYS A 291 19.28 -15.42 28.37
CA LYS A 291 18.18 -14.86 27.57
C LYS A 291 18.15 -13.34 27.65
N LEU A 292 18.30 -12.77 28.84
CA LEU A 292 18.31 -11.31 29.00
C LEU A 292 19.52 -10.67 28.30
N ALA A 293 20.69 -11.31 28.35
CA ALA A 293 21.87 -10.84 27.63
C ALA A 293 21.67 -10.88 26.10
N ASP A 294 21.08 -11.95 25.57
CA ASP A 294 20.73 -12.05 24.15
C ASP A 294 19.73 -10.97 23.73
N LEU A 295 18.69 -10.72 24.54
CA LEU A 295 17.69 -9.69 24.25
C LEU A 295 18.27 -8.27 24.31
N GLN A 296 19.21 -8.03 25.23
CA GLN A 296 19.93 -6.76 25.32
C GLN A 296 20.80 -6.57 24.07
N ALA A 297 21.63 -7.55 23.71
CA ALA A 297 22.43 -7.50 22.49
C ALA A 297 21.57 -7.30 21.24
N ALA A 298 20.42 -7.98 21.15
CA ALA A 298 19.48 -7.81 20.05
C ALA A 298 19.00 -6.36 19.91
N THR A 299 18.66 -5.70 21.02
CA THR A 299 18.17 -4.32 21.03
C THR A 299 19.29 -3.30 20.76
N GLU A 300 20.50 -3.55 21.26
CA GLU A 300 21.67 -2.71 21.00
C GLU A 300 22.06 -2.71 19.52
N LEU A 301 21.94 -3.87 18.86
CA LEU A 301 22.26 -4.04 17.44
C LEU A 301 21.13 -3.59 16.51
N ASP A 302 19.88 -3.88 16.87
CA ASP A 302 18.70 -3.43 16.13
C ASP A 302 17.52 -3.13 17.08
N PRO A 303 17.32 -1.85 17.42
CA PRO A 303 16.25 -1.42 18.32
C PRO A 303 14.85 -1.50 17.68
N THR A 304 14.72 -1.83 16.39
CA THR A 304 13.42 -1.95 15.74
C THR A 304 12.73 -3.28 15.99
N MET A 305 13.44 -4.25 16.57
CA MET A 305 12.91 -5.53 17.00
C MET A 305 11.96 -5.36 18.20
N THR A 306 10.70 -5.77 18.04
CA THR A 306 9.68 -5.58 19.09
C THR A 306 9.76 -6.61 20.21
N PHE A 307 10.20 -7.83 19.91
CA PHE A 307 10.17 -8.95 20.87
C PHE A 307 10.98 -8.68 22.16
N PRO A 308 12.22 -8.13 22.12
CA PRO A 308 12.97 -7.80 23.33
C PRO A 308 12.25 -6.84 24.27
N TYR A 309 11.58 -5.81 23.75
CA TYR A 309 10.77 -4.88 24.55
C TYR A 309 9.58 -5.59 25.18
N LYS A 310 8.83 -6.36 24.38
CA LYS A 310 7.67 -7.13 24.87
C LYS A 310 8.06 -8.08 25.99
N TYR A 311 9.13 -8.85 25.80
CA TYR A 311 9.60 -9.81 26.80
C TYR A 311 10.01 -9.11 28.12
N ARG A 312 10.82 -8.05 28.03
CA ARG A 312 11.26 -7.29 29.21
C ARG A 312 10.08 -6.61 29.91
N ALA A 313 9.15 -6.04 29.17
CA ALA A 313 7.95 -5.41 29.75
C ALA A 313 7.06 -6.43 30.46
N CYS A 314 6.82 -7.61 29.89
CA CYS A 314 6.09 -8.67 30.57
C CYS A 314 6.83 -9.17 31.83
N THR A 315 8.17 -9.30 31.78
CA THR A 315 8.97 -9.68 32.95
C THR A 315 8.83 -8.64 34.08
N LEU A 316 8.86 -7.35 33.75
CA LEU A 316 8.65 -6.26 34.72
C LEU A 316 7.24 -6.30 35.34
N LEU A 317 6.22 -6.66 34.57
CA LEU A 317 4.87 -6.84 35.11
C LEU A 317 4.80 -8.05 36.06
N GLU A 318 5.45 -9.16 35.71
CA GLU A 318 5.56 -10.34 36.59
C GLU A 318 6.27 -10.02 37.93
N GLU A 319 7.15 -9.02 37.92
CA GLU A 319 7.82 -8.45 39.09
C GLU A 319 7.02 -7.34 39.80
N ASP A 320 5.72 -7.19 39.48
CA ASP A 320 4.80 -6.17 40.05
C ASP A 320 5.22 -4.71 39.79
N ASN A 321 5.95 -4.48 38.69
CA ASN A 321 6.43 -3.16 38.29
C ASN A 321 5.74 -2.70 36.98
N ALA A 322 4.42 -2.53 37.05
CA ALA A 322 3.59 -2.17 35.90
C ALA A 322 3.95 -0.81 35.28
N GLU A 323 4.37 0.17 36.07
CA GLU A 323 4.80 1.50 35.58
C GLU A 323 6.06 1.38 34.71
N SER A 324 7.04 0.58 35.14
CA SER A 324 8.24 0.32 34.33
C SER A 324 7.93 -0.53 33.11
N ALA A 325 6.97 -1.46 33.19
CA ALA A 325 6.49 -2.22 32.03
C ALA A 325 5.89 -1.29 30.96
N VAL A 326 5.06 -0.31 31.36
CA VAL A 326 4.53 0.73 30.45
C VAL A 326 5.65 1.56 29.85
N ALA A 327 6.62 1.97 30.66
CA ALA A 327 7.77 2.75 30.17
C ALA A 327 8.60 1.95 29.16
N GLU A 328 8.84 0.66 29.41
CA GLU A 328 9.62 -0.21 28.54
C GLU A 328 8.95 -0.43 27.19
N ILE A 329 7.65 -0.74 27.15
CA ILE A 329 6.93 -0.94 25.90
C ILE A 329 6.69 0.38 25.15
N SER A 330 6.59 1.50 25.87
CA SER A 330 6.42 2.83 25.25
C SER A 330 7.64 3.28 24.45
N LYS A 331 8.84 2.75 24.76
CA LYS A 331 10.05 3.00 23.96
C LYS A 331 9.83 2.61 22.50
N VAL A 332 9.37 1.38 22.25
CA VAL A 332 9.17 0.88 20.88
C VAL A 332 7.95 1.52 20.20
N VAL A 333 6.86 1.74 20.94
CA VAL A 333 5.65 2.40 20.40
C VAL A 333 5.95 3.84 19.92
N GLY A 334 6.94 4.51 20.54
CA GLY A 334 7.35 5.87 20.17
C GLY A 334 7.84 6.02 18.72
N PHE A 335 8.37 4.96 18.12
CA PHE A 335 8.91 5.00 16.75
C PHE A 335 8.41 3.88 15.83
N LYS A 336 7.75 2.86 16.38
CA LYS A 336 7.18 1.74 15.64
C LYS A 336 5.82 1.35 16.21
N MET A 337 4.76 1.73 15.49
CA MET A 337 3.39 1.39 15.81
C MET A 337 3.08 -0.07 15.42
N ALA A 338 3.31 -0.99 16.35
CA ALA A 338 2.94 -2.39 16.22
C ALA A 338 1.70 -2.70 17.08
N THR A 339 0.72 -3.41 16.50
CA THR A 339 -0.57 -3.70 17.15
C THR A 339 -0.42 -4.54 18.41
N ASP A 340 0.50 -5.51 18.40
CA ASP A 340 0.83 -6.35 19.55
C ASP A 340 1.51 -5.58 20.69
N CYS A 341 2.36 -4.59 20.38
CA CYS A 341 2.94 -3.69 21.38
C CYS A 341 1.89 -2.77 22.01
N LEU A 342 0.97 -2.24 21.21
CA LEU A 342 -0.15 -1.42 21.70
C LEU A 342 -1.10 -2.26 22.57
N GLU A 343 -1.38 -3.51 22.19
CA GLU A 343 -2.21 -4.40 22.99
C GLU A 343 -1.59 -4.65 24.37
N LEU A 344 -0.28 -4.95 24.42
CA LEU A 344 0.43 -5.13 25.69
C LEU A 344 0.41 -3.85 26.52
N ARG A 345 0.62 -2.69 25.91
CA ARG A 345 0.57 -1.41 26.64
C ARG A 345 -0.84 -1.12 27.17
N ALA A 346 -1.88 -1.38 26.38
CA ALA A 346 -3.27 -1.28 26.82
C ALA A 346 -3.54 -2.20 28.01
N TRP A 347 -3.02 -3.43 27.98
CA TRP A 347 -3.15 -4.37 29.09
C TRP A 347 -2.44 -3.88 30.36
N PHE A 348 -1.25 -3.30 30.24
CA PHE A 348 -0.55 -2.71 31.39
C PHE A 348 -1.30 -1.49 31.94
N TYR A 349 -1.90 -0.66 31.07
CA TYR A 349 -2.77 0.44 31.52
C TYR A 349 -3.99 -0.07 32.28
N LEU A 350 -4.60 -1.19 31.87
CA LEU A 350 -5.69 -1.81 32.62
C LEU A 350 -5.22 -2.32 33.98
N ALA A 351 -4.02 -2.89 34.08
CA ALA A 351 -3.43 -3.30 35.36
C ALA A 351 -3.18 -2.10 36.30
N LEU A 352 -2.92 -0.92 35.75
CA LEU A 352 -2.77 0.35 36.48
C LEU A 352 -4.10 1.11 36.68
N GLU A 353 -5.25 0.52 36.31
CA GLU A 353 -6.58 1.16 36.34
C GLU A 353 -6.68 2.46 35.48
N GLN A 354 -5.79 2.63 34.51
CA GLN A 354 -5.75 3.77 33.58
C GLN A 354 -6.58 3.50 32.32
N CYS A 355 -7.88 3.30 32.49
CA CYS A 355 -8.79 2.82 31.43
C CYS A 355 -8.88 3.75 30.21
N GLU A 356 -8.73 5.07 30.41
CA GLU A 356 -8.70 6.05 29.32
C GLU A 356 -7.55 5.80 28.33
N LEU A 357 -6.35 5.53 28.86
CA LEU A 357 -5.16 5.26 28.04
C LEU A 357 -5.24 3.87 27.38
N ALA A 358 -5.81 2.89 28.07
CA ALA A 358 -6.09 1.58 27.49
C ALA A 358 -7.05 1.70 26.29
N VAL A 359 -8.17 2.42 26.43
CA VAL A 359 -9.13 2.65 25.33
C VAL A 359 -8.48 3.44 24.20
N GLN A 360 -7.61 4.41 24.50
CA GLN A 360 -6.85 5.14 23.49
C GLN A 360 -6.04 4.18 22.60
N ASP A 361 -5.27 3.28 23.21
CA ASP A 361 -4.46 2.29 22.49
C ASP A 361 -5.32 1.29 21.71
N VAL A 362 -6.42 0.81 22.29
CA VAL A 362 -7.36 -0.09 21.60
C VAL A 362 -7.95 0.56 20.35
N ARG A 363 -8.32 1.85 20.42
CA ARG A 363 -8.80 2.58 19.24
C ARG A 363 -7.71 2.79 18.19
N ALA A 364 -6.48 3.02 18.61
CA ALA A 364 -5.34 3.08 17.68
C ALA A 364 -5.13 1.72 16.98
N ILE A 365 -5.23 0.59 17.71
CA ILE A 365 -5.18 -0.76 17.15
C ILE A 365 -6.27 -0.94 16.08
N LEU A 366 -7.54 -0.63 16.40
CA LEU A 366 -8.65 -0.75 15.45
C LEU A 366 -8.49 0.15 14.21
N THR A 367 -7.69 1.22 14.33
CA THR A 367 -7.35 2.06 13.19
C THR A 367 -6.27 1.44 12.30
N LEU A 368 -5.30 0.74 12.89
CA LEU A 368 -4.25 0.00 12.17
C LEU A 368 -4.78 -1.30 11.55
N ASP A 369 -5.63 -2.01 12.28
CA ASP A 369 -6.27 -3.25 11.87
C ASP A 369 -7.69 -3.32 12.45
N PRO A 370 -8.72 -2.98 11.64
CA PRO A 370 -10.12 -3.05 12.07
C PRO A 370 -10.62 -4.46 12.39
N THR A 371 -9.89 -5.50 11.98
CA THR A 371 -10.23 -6.91 12.22
C THR A 371 -9.42 -7.52 13.36
N TYR A 372 -8.65 -6.69 14.08
CA TYR A 372 -7.76 -7.17 15.12
C TYR A 372 -8.52 -7.84 16.28
N MET A 373 -8.06 -9.04 16.64
CA MET A 373 -8.61 -9.81 17.75
C MET A 373 -7.61 -9.87 18.90
N MET A 374 -7.94 -9.17 19.98
CA MET A 374 -7.15 -9.10 21.21
C MET A 374 -7.20 -10.42 21.99
N PHE A 375 -6.28 -10.56 22.93
CA PHE A 375 -6.13 -11.67 23.87
C PHE A 375 -6.04 -13.02 23.17
N HIS A 376 -5.15 -13.11 22.19
CA HIS A 376 -4.95 -14.31 21.36
C HIS A 376 -6.22 -14.75 20.62
N GLY A 377 -6.93 -13.82 19.99
CA GLY A 377 -8.08 -14.15 19.16
C GLY A 377 -9.41 -14.24 19.91
N ARG A 378 -9.47 -13.84 21.19
CA ARG A 378 -10.63 -14.08 22.06
C ARG A 378 -11.63 -12.93 22.12
N MET A 379 -11.20 -11.70 21.87
CA MET A 379 -12.04 -10.52 22.03
C MET A 379 -11.76 -9.51 20.92
N HIS A 380 -12.80 -8.98 20.29
CA HIS A 380 -12.66 -7.87 19.37
C HIS A 380 -12.46 -6.56 20.14
N GLY A 381 -11.61 -5.64 19.64
CA GLY A 381 -11.29 -4.40 20.36
C GLY A 381 -12.52 -3.54 20.71
N GLU A 382 -13.55 -3.52 19.86
CA GLU A 382 -14.80 -2.80 20.15
C GLU A 382 -15.54 -3.36 21.37
N GLN A 383 -15.47 -4.68 21.60
CA GLN A 383 -16.08 -5.31 22.77
C GLN A 383 -15.40 -4.84 24.06
N LEU A 384 -14.07 -4.69 24.04
CA LEU A 384 -13.33 -4.17 25.18
C LEU A 384 -13.67 -2.70 25.45
N ILE A 385 -13.78 -1.87 24.40
CA ILE A 385 -14.21 -0.47 24.54
C ILE A 385 -15.60 -0.41 25.17
N GLU A 386 -16.51 -1.31 24.79
CA GLU A 386 -17.85 -1.37 25.36
C GLU A 386 -17.85 -1.73 26.85
N LEU A 387 -17.03 -2.71 27.25
CA LEU A 387 -16.88 -3.11 28.66
C LEU A 387 -16.34 -1.95 29.52
N LEU A 388 -15.42 -1.15 28.96
CA LEU A 388 -14.80 -0.02 29.66
C LEU A 388 -15.61 1.28 29.54
N ARG A 389 -16.74 1.28 28.84
CA ARG A 389 -17.55 2.48 28.57
C ARG A 389 -17.94 3.24 29.84
N GLY A 390 -18.23 2.53 30.93
CA GLY A 390 -18.62 3.12 32.22
C GLY A 390 -17.46 3.78 33.00
N GLN A 391 -16.22 3.48 32.63
CA GLN A 391 -15.00 3.98 33.29
C GLN A 391 -14.31 5.07 32.45
N VAL A 392 -14.84 5.37 31.26
CA VAL A 392 -14.27 6.29 30.28
C VAL A 392 -15.24 7.41 29.96
N ARG A 393 -14.73 8.63 29.85
CA ARG A 393 -15.51 9.82 29.53
C ARG A 393 -16.14 9.69 28.14
N GLN A 394 -17.44 9.84 28.10
CA GLN A 394 -18.19 9.86 26.84
C GLN A 394 -18.20 11.28 26.29
N TRP A 395 -17.54 11.47 25.15
CA TRP A 395 -17.53 12.73 24.41
C TRP A 395 -18.65 12.78 23.40
N ASP A 396 -19.32 13.90 23.20
CA ASP A 396 -20.15 14.12 22.02
C ASP A 396 -19.28 14.46 20.79
N MET A 397 -19.89 14.80 19.64
CA MET A 397 -19.10 15.17 18.45
C MET A 397 -18.34 16.49 18.62
N ALA A 398 -18.87 17.44 19.38
CA ALA A 398 -18.22 18.73 19.61
C ALA A 398 -17.00 18.58 20.53
N ASP A 399 -17.15 17.80 21.61
CA ASP A 399 -16.06 17.37 22.48
C ASP A 399 -14.96 16.67 21.67
N CYS A 400 -15.31 15.73 20.79
CA CYS A 400 -14.33 15.05 19.94
C CYS A 400 -13.56 16.02 19.04
N TRP A 401 -14.22 17.01 18.41
CA TRP A 401 -13.53 18.01 17.60
C TRP A 401 -12.56 18.86 18.42
N MET A 402 -12.97 19.26 19.64
CA MET A 402 -12.11 20.00 20.56
C MET A 402 -10.89 19.18 20.99
N GLN A 403 -11.11 17.92 21.37
CA GLN A 403 -10.03 17.01 21.77
C GLN A 403 -9.09 16.68 20.62
N LEU A 404 -9.62 16.51 19.40
CA LEU A 404 -8.80 16.33 18.20
C LEU A 404 -7.91 17.55 17.96
N TYR A 405 -8.46 18.76 18.09
CA TYR A 405 -7.69 20.00 17.91
C TYR A 405 -6.59 20.14 18.97
N ASP A 406 -6.92 19.93 20.25
CA ASP A 406 -5.95 20.06 21.35
C ASP A 406 -4.84 19.02 21.22
N ARG A 407 -5.16 17.75 21.00
CA ARG A 407 -4.16 16.67 20.85
C ARG A 407 -3.30 16.81 19.61
N TRP A 408 -3.90 17.21 18.48
CA TRP A 408 -3.14 17.46 17.27
C TRP A 408 -2.14 18.59 17.46
N SER A 409 -2.56 19.66 18.14
CA SER A 409 -1.70 20.81 18.41
C SER A 409 -0.47 20.41 19.24
N VAL A 410 -0.61 19.55 20.24
CA VAL A 410 0.53 19.06 21.06
C VAL A 410 1.27 17.86 20.47
N VAL A 411 1.00 17.52 19.20
CA VAL A 411 1.68 16.43 18.47
C VAL A 411 1.41 15.05 19.12
N ASP A 412 0.28 14.88 19.80
CA ASP A 412 -0.18 13.58 20.31
C ASP A 412 -0.90 12.80 19.20
N ASP A 413 -0.11 12.14 18.36
CA ASP A 413 -0.60 11.45 17.17
C ASP A 413 -1.45 10.21 17.50
N ILE A 414 -1.11 9.47 18.56
CA ILE A 414 -1.86 8.29 18.99
C ILE A 414 -3.21 8.71 19.59
N GLY A 415 -3.23 9.72 20.46
CA GLY A 415 -4.47 10.24 21.02
C GLY A 415 -5.36 10.88 19.94
N SER A 416 -4.78 11.64 19.01
CA SER A 416 -5.52 12.19 17.86
C SER A 416 -6.15 11.08 17.01
N LEU A 417 -5.43 9.98 16.77
CA LEU A 417 -5.92 8.83 16.02
C LEU A 417 -7.11 8.16 16.73
N ALA A 418 -7.00 8.00 18.05
CA ALA A 418 -8.07 7.43 18.88
C ALA A 418 -9.34 8.29 18.85
N VAL A 419 -9.21 9.63 18.86
CA VAL A 419 -10.36 10.53 18.74
C VAL A 419 -11.02 10.40 17.37
N VAL A 420 -10.23 10.39 16.29
CA VAL A 420 -10.76 10.22 14.93
C VAL A 420 -11.47 8.87 14.77
N GLN A 421 -10.93 7.80 15.36
CA GLN A 421 -11.58 6.49 15.35
C GLN A 421 -12.94 6.53 16.08
N GLN A 422 -13.02 7.19 17.24
CA GLN A 422 -14.28 7.36 17.97
C GLN A 422 -15.33 8.12 17.16
N MET A 423 -14.91 9.16 16.43
CA MET A 423 -15.80 9.92 15.54
C MET A 423 -16.28 9.05 14.37
N LEU A 424 -15.38 8.28 13.75
CA LEU A 424 -15.71 7.37 12.64
C LEU A 424 -16.62 6.21 13.07
N ALA A 425 -16.56 5.77 14.33
CA ALA A 425 -17.50 4.79 14.87
C ALA A 425 -18.94 5.31 14.88
N ARG A 426 -19.14 6.63 15.00
CA ARG A 426 -20.46 7.28 14.92
C ARG A 426 -20.84 7.66 13.50
N GLU A 427 -19.89 8.16 12.73
CA GLU A 427 -20.06 8.60 11.35
C GLU A 427 -19.17 7.79 10.40
N PRO A 428 -19.46 6.51 10.16
CA PRO A 428 -18.65 5.65 9.30
C PRO A 428 -18.75 6.07 7.83
N GLY A 429 -19.57 7.03 7.44
CA GLY A 429 -19.60 7.57 6.07
C GLY A 429 -18.63 8.73 5.84
N ASN A 430 -18.04 9.31 6.89
CA ASN A 430 -17.37 10.61 6.80
C ASN A 430 -16.00 10.51 6.08
N SER A 431 -15.99 10.87 4.80
CA SER A 431 -14.80 10.87 3.93
C SER A 431 -13.69 11.78 4.47
N SER A 432 -14.06 12.96 4.98
CA SER A 432 -13.11 13.95 5.51
C SER A 432 -12.37 13.47 6.76
N LEU A 433 -13.04 12.72 7.64
CA LEU A 433 -12.41 12.14 8.84
C LEU A 433 -11.44 11.02 8.46
N ARG A 434 -11.79 10.17 7.48
CA ARG A 434 -10.87 9.17 6.95
C ARG A 434 -9.65 9.78 6.26
N PHE A 435 -9.84 10.91 5.59
CA PHE A 435 -8.72 11.65 5.04
C PHE A 435 -7.79 12.15 6.16
N ARG A 436 -8.32 12.75 7.23
CA ARG A 436 -7.51 13.16 8.39
C ARG A 436 -6.82 11.97 9.08
N GLN A 437 -7.51 10.84 9.23
CA GLN A 437 -6.94 9.59 9.73
C GLN A 437 -5.73 9.16 8.88
N SER A 438 -5.81 9.27 7.55
CA SER A 438 -4.67 8.95 6.67
C SER A 438 -3.46 9.85 6.92
N LEU A 439 -3.67 11.14 7.19
CA LEU A 439 -2.59 12.09 7.51
C LEU A 439 -1.92 11.73 8.84
N LEU A 440 -2.68 11.41 9.88
CA LEU A 440 -2.11 10.96 11.16
C LEU A 440 -1.30 9.68 11.01
N LEU A 441 -1.82 8.71 10.24
CA LEU A 441 -1.12 7.45 9.99
C LEU A 441 0.19 7.65 9.22
N LEU A 442 0.27 8.62 8.32
CA LEU A 442 1.53 8.98 7.66
C LEU A 442 2.55 9.58 8.64
N ARG A 443 2.11 10.40 9.61
CA ARG A 443 2.98 10.92 10.69
C ARG A 443 3.55 9.81 11.56
N LEU A 444 2.75 8.77 11.82
CA LEU A 444 3.13 7.57 12.56
C LEU A 444 3.87 6.51 11.71
N ASN A 445 4.29 6.86 10.48
CA ASN A 445 4.95 5.96 9.55
C ASN A 445 4.17 4.67 9.22
N CYS A 446 2.84 4.71 9.32
CA CYS A 446 1.93 3.61 9.06
C CYS A 446 1.37 3.66 7.63
N GLN A 447 2.24 3.58 6.62
CA GLN A 447 1.89 3.83 5.21
C GLN A 447 0.76 2.94 4.69
N LYS A 448 0.78 1.63 5.01
CA LYS A 448 -0.27 0.68 4.59
C LYS A 448 -1.65 1.08 5.13
N ALA A 449 -1.73 1.40 6.43
CA ALA A 449 -2.96 1.84 7.06
C ALA A 449 -3.41 3.22 6.54
N ALA A 450 -2.47 4.14 6.29
CA ALA A 450 -2.76 5.43 5.69
C ALA A 450 -3.40 5.30 4.30
N MET A 451 -2.80 4.48 3.42
CA MET A 451 -3.33 4.22 2.07
C MET A 451 -4.69 3.54 2.12
N ARG A 452 -4.91 2.60 3.05
CA ARG A 452 -6.25 2.01 3.28
C ARG A 452 -7.25 3.08 3.68
N SER A 453 -6.91 3.95 4.63
CA SER A 453 -7.79 5.04 5.09
C SER A 453 -8.13 6.01 3.96
N LEU A 454 -7.15 6.37 3.13
CA LEU A 454 -7.34 7.26 1.98
C LEU A 454 -8.21 6.62 0.90
N ARG A 455 -8.03 5.33 0.61
CA ARG A 455 -8.93 4.57 -0.28
C ARG A 455 -10.36 4.51 0.27
N CYS A 456 -10.53 4.30 1.58
CA CYS A 456 -11.84 4.34 2.20
C CYS A 456 -12.45 5.75 2.14
N ALA A 457 -11.66 6.82 2.29
CA ALA A 457 -12.14 8.20 2.10
C ALA A 457 -12.69 8.41 0.69
N ARG A 458 -11.96 7.96 -0.34
CA ARG A 458 -12.40 7.96 -1.74
C ARG A 458 -13.72 7.21 -1.94
N ASN A 459 -13.80 5.99 -1.42
CA ASN A 459 -14.95 5.12 -1.64
C ASN A 459 -16.21 5.59 -0.88
N SER A 460 -16.05 6.23 0.27
CA SER A 460 -17.15 6.78 1.06
C SER A 460 -17.53 8.22 0.67
N SER A 461 -16.80 8.84 -0.27
CA SER A 461 -17.11 10.20 -0.69
C SER A 461 -18.41 10.25 -1.51
N LEU A 462 -19.29 11.16 -1.08
CA LEU A 462 -20.59 11.43 -1.71
C LEU A 462 -20.45 12.35 -2.93
N HIS A 463 -19.39 13.17 -2.98
CA HIS A 463 -19.21 14.19 -4.00
C HIS A 463 -18.04 13.86 -4.92
N GLU A 464 -18.23 14.02 -6.23
CA GLU A 464 -17.18 13.72 -7.21
C GLU A 464 -15.92 14.57 -7.02
N HIS A 465 -16.06 15.84 -6.63
CA HIS A 465 -14.90 16.71 -6.41
C HIS A 465 -13.98 16.20 -5.27
N GLU A 466 -14.55 15.76 -4.15
CA GLU A 466 -13.79 15.14 -3.05
C GLU A 466 -13.14 13.82 -3.48
N ARG A 467 -13.86 12.99 -4.23
CA ARG A 467 -13.32 11.74 -4.77
C ARG A 467 -12.08 11.98 -5.62
N LEU A 468 -12.12 12.98 -6.51
CA LEU A 468 -10.99 13.39 -7.34
C LEU A 468 -9.80 13.88 -6.49
N VAL A 469 -10.05 14.62 -5.40
CA VAL A 469 -8.99 15.02 -4.46
C VAL A 469 -8.32 13.80 -3.83
N TYR A 470 -9.09 12.82 -3.35
CA TYR A 470 -8.52 11.62 -2.73
C TYR A 470 -7.79 10.73 -3.75
N GLU A 471 -8.31 10.61 -4.97
CA GLU A 471 -7.58 9.97 -6.09
C GLU A 471 -6.27 10.68 -6.37
N GLY A 472 -6.28 12.01 -6.41
CA GLY A 472 -5.09 12.81 -6.64
C GLY A 472 -4.05 12.61 -5.53
N TRP A 473 -4.45 12.51 -4.27
CA TRP A 473 -3.53 12.16 -3.17
C TRP A 473 -2.96 10.75 -3.28
N ILE A 474 -3.76 9.75 -3.67
CA ILE A 474 -3.29 8.38 -3.90
C ILE A 474 -2.23 8.37 -5.00
N LEU A 475 -2.49 9.08 -6.11
CA LEU A 475 -1.57 9.17 -7.24
C LEU A 475 -0.29 9.90 -6.85
N TYR A 476 -0.40 11.03 -6.13
CA TYR A 476 0.75 11.78 -5.63
C TYR A 476 1.65 10.91 -4.75
N ASP A 477 1.07 10.15 -3.83
CA ASP A 477 1.81 9.25 -2.92
C ASP A 477 2.45 8.08 -3.65
N SER A 478 1.82 7.64 -4.74
CA SER A 478 2.33 6.60 -5.62
C SER A 478 3.37 7.14 -6.62
N GLY A 479 3.71 8.44 -6.56
CA GLY A 479 4.70 9.08 -7.43
C GLY A 479 4.17 9.63 -8.77
N HIS A 480 2.87 9.50 -9.04
CA HIS A 480 2.21 9.89 -10.30
C HIS A 480 1.75 11.36 -10.22
N ARG A 481 2.71 12.28 -10.19
CA ARG A 481 2.46 13.70 -9.86
C ARG A 481 1.64 14.46 -10.90
N GLU A 482 1.88 14.22 -12.19
CA GLU A 482 1.14 14.90 -13.27
C GLU A 482 -0.34 14.51 -13.25
N GLU A 483 -0.64 13.23 -13.05
CA GLU A 483 -2.01 12.75 -12.90
C GLU A 483 -2.67 13.32 -11.64
N ALA A 484 -1.93 13.39 -10.52
CA ALA A 484 -2.41 14.04 -9.30
C ALA A 484 -2.77 15.52 -9.53
N LEU A 485 -1.92 16.25 -10.28
CA LEU A 485 -2.18 17.64 -10.68
C LEU A 485 -3.43 17.76 -11.53
N ALA A 486 -3.61 16.88 -12.53
CA ALA A 486 -4.79 16.86 -13.38
C ALA A 486 -6.07 16.61 -12.57
N LYS A 487 -6.04 15.67 -11.62
CA LYS A 487 -7.17 15.38 -10.71
C LYS A 487 -7.52 16.58 -9.82
N ALA A 488 -6.51 17.27 -9.30
CA ALA A 488 -6.73 18.49 -8.51
C ALA A 488 -7.39 19.60 -9.35
N GLN A 489 -6.93 19.80 -10.59
CA GLN A 489 -7.51 20.78 -11.51
C GLN A 489 -8.96 20.43 -11.89
N GLN A 490 -9.24 19.16 -12.17
CA GLN A 490 -10.58 18.68 -12.45
C GLN A 490 -11.51 18.92 -11.24
N SER A 491 -11.06 18.60 -10.02
CA SER A 491 -11.82 18.90 -8.80
C SER A 491 -12.11 20.38 -8.65
N ILE A 492 -11.13 21.26 -8.84
CA ILE A 492 -11.31 22.72 -8.72
C ILE A 492 -12.34 23.22 -9.75
N GLY A 493 -12.32 22.66 -10.96
CA GLY A 493 -13.29 22.98 -12.01
C GLY A 493 -14.73 22.60 -11.67
N LEU A 494 -14.93 21.53 -10.87
CA LEU A 494 -16.24 21.16 -10.35
C LEU A 494 -16.65 22.00 -9.14
N GLN A 495 -15.79 22.06 -8.13
CA GLN A 495 -16.01 22.81 -6.90
C GLN A 495 -14.68 23.23 -6.28
N ARG A 496 -14.54 24.53 -6.05
CA ARG A 496 -13.41 25.10 -5.30
C ARG A 496 -13.46 24.61 -3.86
N SER A 497 -12.40 23.93 -3.41
CA SER A 497 -12.26 23.46 -2.03
C SER A 497 -10.83 23.67 -1.54
N PHE A 498 -10.68 23.77 -0.20
CA PHE A 498 -9.36 23.86 0.42
C PHE A 498 -8.45 22.72 -0.05
N GLU A 499 -8.95 21.49 0.01
CA GLU A 499 -8.16 20.29 -0.28
C GLU A 499 -7.71 20.19 -1.74
N ALA A 500 -8.52 20.66 -2.68
CA ALA A 500 -8.15 20.62 -4.10
C ALA A 500 -7.06 21.65 -4.42
N PHE A 501 -7.15 22.87 -3.88
CA PHE A 501 -6.07 23.87 -3.99
C PHE A 501 -4.81 23.43 -3.28
N PHE A 502 -4.95 22.84 -2.09
CA PHE A 502 -3.83 22.33 -1.31
C PHE A 502 -3.11 21.20 -2.07
N LEU A 503 -3.83 20.19 -2.59
CA LEU A 503 -3.23 19.14 -3.42
C LEU A 503 -2.52 19.73 -4.66
N LYS A 504 -3.15 20.68 -5.34
CA LYS A 504 -2.55 21.35 -6.51
C LYS A 504 -1.24 22.06 -6.14
N ALA A 505 -1.21 22.76 -5.02
CA ALA A 505 -0.02 23.44 -4.51
C ALA A 505 1.13 22.45 -4.26
N TYR A 506 0.85 21.27 -3.69
CA TYR A 506 1.85 20.22 -3.46
C TYR A 506 2.37 19.60 -4.75
N ALA A 507 1.45 19.21 -5.65
CA ALA A 507 1.83 18.60 -6.91
C ALA A 507 2.71 19.54 -7.74
N LEU A 508 2.43 20.86 -7.69
CA LEU A 508 3.20 21.88 -8.40
C LEU A 508 4.53 22.19 -7.72
N GLY A 509 4.55 22.40 -6.40
CA GLY A 509 5.77 22.73 -5.65
C GLY A 509 6.85 21.65 -5.71
N ASP A 510 6.45 20.40 -5.94
CA ASP A 510 7.37 19.28 -6.17
C ASP A 510 7.97 19.24 -7.59
N SER A 511 7.34 19.91 -8.56
CA SER A 511 7.64 19.78 -10.00
C SER A 511 8.61 20.82 -10.54
N SER A 512 8.67 22.02 -9.94
CA SER A 512 9.50 23.14 -10.41
C SER A 512 10.08 23.93 -9.23
N LEU A 513 11.36 24.32 -9.35
CA LEU A 513 12.16 24.97 -8.28
C LEU A 513 12.48 26.45 -8.59
N ASP A 514 11.87 27.02 -9.61
CA ASP A 514 12.01 28.43 -9.95
C ASP A 514 11.17 29.33 -9.02
N THR A 515 11.61 30.57 -8.86
CA THR A 515 10.98 31.56 -7.98
C THR A 515 9.54 31.87 -8.42
N ASP A 516 9.27 31.90 -9.72
CA ASP A 516 7.94 32.20 -10.28
C ASP A 516 6.94 31.09 -9.96
N SER A 517 7.33 29.83 -10.10
CA SER A 517 6.48 28.71 -9.67
C SER A 517 6.27 28.67 -8.17
N SER A 518 7.29 29.04 -7.37
CA SER A 518 7.17 29.12 -5.91
C SER A 518 6.15 30.20 -5.48
N LEU A 519 6.13 31.36 -6.15
CA LEU A 519 5.10 32.38 -5.93
C LEU A 519 3.70 31.90 -6.36
N SER A 520 3.61 31.10 -7.43
CA SER A 520 2.33 30.50 -7.83
C SER A 520 1.80 29.50 -6.79
N VAL A 521 2.68 28.77 -6.10
CA VAL A 521 2.32 27.88 -4.98
C VAL A 521 1.76 28.68 -3.81
N VAL A 522 2.36 29.82 -3.48
CA VAL A 522 1.84 30.72 -2.43
C VAL A 522 0.43 31.19 -2.78
N GLN A 523 0.19 31.64 -4.03
CA GLN A 523 -1.16 32.03 -4.48
C GLN A 523 -2.18 30.89 -4.38
N LEU A 524 -1.78 29.66 -4.70
CA LEU A 524 -2.64 28.49 -4.54
C LEU A 524 -2.99 28.22 -3.07
N LEU A 525 -2.04 28.41 -2.15
CA LEU A 525 -2.29 28.25 -0.71
C LEU A 525 -3.16 29.39 -0.15
N GLU A 526 -3.03 30.61 -0.66
CA GLU A 526 -3.96 31.71 -0.35
C GLU A 526 -5.38 31.39 -0.82
N HIS A 527 -5.54 30.86 -2.03
CA HIS A 527 -6.83 30.37 -2.53
C HIS A 527 -7.38 29.21 -1.71
N ALA A 528 -6.52 28.34 -1.18
CA ALA A 528 -6.95 27.30 -0.23
C ALA A 528 -7.50 27.94 1.05
N ASN A 529 -6.77 28.88 1.64
CA ASN A 529 -7.16 29.57 2.89
C ASN A 529 -8.42 30.43 2.74
N SER A 530 -8.75 30.90 1.53
CA SER A 530 -10.03 31.59 1.26
C SER A 530 -11.24 30.64 1.23
N CYS A 531 -11.02 29.33 1.14
CA CYS A 531 -12.07 28.32 1.18
C CYS A 531 -12.45 27.96 2.63
N ALA A 532 -13.65 27.42 2.82
CA ALA A 532 -14.07 26.88 4.12
C ALA A 532 -13.18 25.68 4.50
N SER A 533 -12.58 25.74 5.69
CA SER A 533 -11.75 24.68 6.27
C SER A 533 -11.58 24.91 7.77
N ASP A 534 -11.17 23.88 8.49
CA ASP A 534 -10.87 23.98 9.92
C ASP A 534 -9.54 24.72 10.16
N ASN A 535 -9.35 25.15 11.41
CA ASN A 535 -8.18 25.88 11.85
C ASN A 535 -6.89 25.05 11.72
N LEU A 536 -6.99 23.73 11.86
CA LEU A 536 -5.83 22.85 11.77
C LEU A 536 -5.26 22.84 10.34
N ARG A 537 -6.11 22.67 9.34
CA ARG A 537 -5.75 22.68 7.91
C ARG A 537 -5.26 24.07 7.48
N LYS A 538 -5.92 25.13 7.94
CA LYS A 538 -5.46 26.51 7.68
C LYS A 538 -4.06 26.76 8.25
N GLY A 539 -3.79 26.30 9.46
CA GLY A 539 -2.45 26.36 10.06
C GLY A 539 -1.38 25.66 9.21
N GLN A 540 -1.68 24.50 8.63
CA GLN A 540 -0.79 23.81 7.69
C GLN A 540 -0.54 24.60 6.41
N ALA A 541 -1.56 25.23 5.82
CA ALA A 541 -1.39 26.09 4.66
C ALA A 541 -0.46 27.28 4.95
N TYR A 542 -0.65 27.98 6.08
CA TYR A 542 0.25 29.06 6.48
C TYR A 542 1.68 28.57 6.76
N ASN A 543 1.86 27.41 7.39
CA ASN A 543 3.19 26.82 7.59
C ASN A 543 3.89 26.52 6.26
N ASN A 544 3.14 26.03 5.26
CA ASN A 544 3.68 25.76 3.93
C ASN A 544 3.98 27.04 3.16
N MET A 545 3.11 28.05 3.22
CA MET A 545 3.38 29.38 2.66
C MET A 545 4.67 29.95 3.25
N GLY A 546 4.84 29.88 4.57
CA GLY A 546 6.07 30.28 5.25
C GLY A 546 7.30 29.52 4.75
N SER A 547 7.17 28.22 4.46
CA SER A 547 8.27 27.43 3.90
C SER A 547 8.64 27.90 2.50
N THR A 548 7.65 28.12 1.63
CA THR A 548 7.85 28.63 0.27
C THR A 548 8.46 30.03 0.28
N TYR A 549 8.02 30.92 1.18
CA TYR A 549 8.62 32.24 1.35
C TYR A 549 10.10 32.17 1.77
N VAL A 550 10.45 31.26 2.69
CA VAL A 550 11.86 31.03 3.05
C VAL A 550 12.68 30.60 1.84
N ASP A 551 12.14 29.71 1.00
CA ASP A 551 12.86 29.22 -0.18
C ASP A 551 13.03 30.33 -1.24
N CYS A 552 12.12 31.32 -1.28
CA CYS A 552 12.25 32.56 -2.04
C CYS A 552 13.08 33.67 -1.33
N ASN A 553 13.70 33.37 -0.18
CA ASN A 553 14.46 34.33 0.65
C ASN A 553 13.64 35.54 1.17
N MET A 554 12.31 35.42 1.23
CA MET A 554 11.36 36.39 1.79
C MET A 554 11.13 36.09 3.28
N LEU A 555 12.11 36.45 4.11
CA LEU A 555 12.18 35.99 5.50
C LEU A 555 11.26 36.73 6.47
N ASP A 556 10.74 37.91 6.12
CA ASP A 556 9.81 38.66 6.97
C ASP A 556 8.37 38.16 6.77
N GLU A 557 7.96 37.96 5.52
CA GLU A 557 6.70 37.36 5.10
C GLU A 557 6.58 35.91 5.61
N ALA A 558 7.68 35.16 5.57
CA ALA A 558 7.75 33.84 6.17
C ALA A 558 7.46 33.87 7.69
N ALA A 559 8.07 34.81 8.42
CA ALA A 559 7.88 34.95 9.86
C ALA A 559 6.43 35.30 10.20
N GLU A 560 5.79 36.16 9.41
CA GLU A 560 4.38 36.50 9.56
C GLU A 560 3.48 35.26 9.36
N CYS A 561 3.71 34.49 8.30
CA CYS A 561 2.96 33.24 8.05
C CYS A 561 3.10 32.24 9.20
N TYR A 562 4.32 32.03 9.71
CA TYR A 562 4.52 31.16 10.88
C TYR A 562 3.87 31.72 12.14
N GLY A 563 3.88 33.04 12.33
CA GLY A 563 3.17 33.70 13.43
C GLY A 563 1.66 33.47 13.38
N ILE A 564 1.05 33.58 12.20
CA ILE A 564 -0.37 33.27 11.99
C ILE A 564 -0.63 31.79 12.30
N ALA A 565 0.21 30.87 11.80
CA ALA A 565 0.08 29.44 12.05
C ALA A 565 0.15 29.11 13.55
N LEU A 566 1.08 29.72 14.30
CA LEU A 566 1.21 29.55 15.75
C LEU A 566 0.02 30.13 16.53
N ASN A 567 -0.54 31.26 16.10
CA ASN A 567 -1.77 31.82 16.68
C ASN A 567 -2.97 30.88 16.52
N ILE A 568 -2.97 30.05 15.47
CA ILE A 568 -3.96 29.00 15.22
C ILE A 568 -3.48 27.64 15.81
N LYS A 569 -2.56 27.67 16.79
CA LYS A 569 -1.98 26.51 17.48
C LYS A 569 -1.34 25.45 16.58
N HIS A 570 -0.86 25.80 15.39
CA HIS A 570 -0.09 24.88 14.55
C HIS A 570 1.37 24.83 15.01
N THR A 571 1.67 23.99 16.01
CA THR A 571 2.96 23.95 16.71
C THR A 571 4.17 23.67 15.83
N ARG A 572 4.02 22.93 14.73
CA ARG A 572 5.13 22.70 13.78
C ARG A 572 5.70 23.99 13.17
N ALA A 573 4.93 25.08 13.17
CA ALA A 573 5.41 26.38 12.71
C ALA A 573 6.60 26.92 13.54
N HIS A 574 6.80 26.47 14.79
CA HIS A 574 8.01 26.78 15.56
C HIS A 574 9.29 26.33 14.82
N GLN A 575 9.25 25.20 14.12
CA GLN A 575 10.39 24.71 13.34
C GLN A 575 10.71 25.66 12.17
N GLY A 576 9.68 26.13 11.48
CA GLY A 576 9.82 27.09 10.38
C GLY A 576 10.33 28.45 10.86
N LEU A 577 9.78 28.95 11.98
CA LEU A 577 10.21 30.21 12.57
C LEU A 577 11.65 30.15 13.10
N ALA A 578 12.07 29.02 13.68
CA ALA A 578 13.46 28.79 14.05
C ALA A 578 14.39 28.84 12.83
N ARG A 579 14.00 28.25 11.69
CA ARG A 579 14.75 28.34 10.42
C ARG A 579 14.89 29.79 9.97
N VAL A 580 13.82 30.60 10.07
CA VAL A 580 13.87 32.04 9.74
C VAL A 580 14.85 32.79 10.66
N HIS A 581 14.80 32.55 11.97
CA HIS A 581 15.75 33.17 12.91
C HIS A 581 17.20 32.80 12.60
N PHE A 582 17.45 31.52 12.28
CA PHE A 582 18.77 31.05 11.90
C PHE A 582 19.28 31.74 10.62
N LEU A 583 18.46 31.84 9.57
CA LEU A 583 18.81 32.53 8.32
C LEU A 583 19.05 34.04 8.53
N LYS A 584 18.40 34.66 9.52
CA LYS A 584 18.69 36.04 9.97
C LYS A 584 19.93 36.14 10.88
N ASN A 585 20.74 35.09 10.96
CA ASN A 585 21.93 34.98 11.81
C ASN A 585 21.65 35.11 13.33
N ARG A 586 20.46 34.71 13.78
CA ARG A 586 20.02 34.74 15.18
C ARG A 586 19.93 33.31 15.75
N LYS A 587 21.05 32.60 15.76
CA LYS A 587 21.14 31.17 16.18
C LYS A 587 20.56 30.91 17.58
N LYS A 588 20.81 31.80 18.54
CA LYS A 588 20.24 31.69 19.91
C LYS A 588 18.71 31.73 19.91
N ALA A 589 18.12 32.68 19.19
CA ALA A 589 16.66 32.79 19.05
C ALA A 589 16.07 31.56 18.35
N ALA A 590 16.76 30.99 17.35
CA ALA A 590 16.34 29.75 16.71
C ALA A 590 16.33 28.56 17.68
N PHE A 591 17.35 28.44 18.53
CA PHE A 591 17.43 27.41 19.56
C PHE A 591 16.35 27.55 20.65
N GLU A 592 16.10 28.78 21.09
CA GLU A 592 15.01 29.10 22.04
C GLU A 592 13.63 28.77 21.45
N GLU A 593 13.41 29.10 20.18
CA GLU A 593 12.15 28.82 19.48
C GLU A 593 11.90 27.30 19.35
N MET A 594 12.94 26.53 19.00
CA MET A 594 12.85 25.07 19.01
C MET A 594 12.65 24.48 20.41
N THR A 595 13.17 25.14 21.45
CA THR A 595 12.94 24.70 22.84
C THR A 595 11.48 24.81 23.24
N LYS A 596 10.76 25.84 22.76
CA LYS A 596 9.29 25.91 22.92
C LYS A 596 8.59 24.72 22.28
N LEU A 597 9.00 24.33 21.07
CA LEU A 597 8.45 23.15 20.40
C LEU A 597 8.70 21.86 21.20
N VAL A 598 9.92 21.67 21.72
CA VAL A 598 10.26 20.49 22.55
C VAL A 598 9.42 20.42 23.82
N GLN A 599 9.07 21.56 24.42
CA GLN A 599 8.23 21.63 25.63
C GLN A 599 6.75 21.31 25.35
N ILE A 600 6.25 21.61 24.14
CA ILE A 600 4.85 21.40 23.77
C ILE A 600 4.62 20.03 23.13
N ALA A 601 5.57 19.56 22.31
CA ALA A 601 5.42 18.34 21.53
C ALA A 601 5.64 17.09 22.38
N THR A 602 4.65 16.21 22.41
CA THR A 602 4.72 14.95 23.15
C THR A 602 5.76 14.01 22.53
N ASN A 603 6.84 13.69 23.26
CA ASN A 603 7.87 12.70 22.90
C ASN A 603 8.41 12.81 21.45
N SER A 604 8.62 14.03 20.95
CA SER A 604 8.99 14.26 19.55
C SER A 604 10.50 14.19 19.31
N ALA A 605 10.99 13.02 18.87
CA ALA A 605 12.37 12.85 18.41
C ALA A 605 12.77 13.87 17.32
N SER A 606 11.82 14.22 16.44
CA SER A 606 12.03 15.20 15.38
C SER A 606 12.32 16.61 15.92
N ALA A 607 11.76 16.99 17.07
CA ALA A 607 12.00 18.30 17.66
C ALA A 607 13.43 18.41 18.22
N TYR A 608 13.91 17.38 18.91
CA TYR A 608 15.31 17.31 19.37
C TYR A 608 16.30 17.29 18.20
N GLU A 609 16.05 16.46 17.18
CA GLU A 609 16.87 16.44 15.96
C GLU A 609 16.99 17.83 15.35
N LYS A 610 15.87 18.55 15.18
CA LYS A 610 15.85 19.89 14.59
C LYS A 610 16.49 20.94 15.48
N ARG A 611 16.36 20.83 16.81
CA ARG A 611 16.99 21.77 17.74
C ARG A 611 18.51 21.61 17.75
N SER A 612 19.02 20.40 17.55
CA SER A 612 20.47 20.14 17.48
C SER A 612 21.18 20.96 16.40
N GLU A 613 20.47 21.31 15.31
CA GLU A 613 20.98 22.16 14.22
C GLU A 613 21.33 23.58 14.70
N TYR A 614 20.69 24.05 15.77
CA TYR A 614 20.88 25.39 16.35
C TYR A 614 21.63 25.38 17.68
N GLY A 615 21.99 24.21 18.19
CA GLY A 615 22.72 24.05 19.45
C GLY A 615 24.21 24.37 19.33
N GLU A 616 24.85 24.62 20.47
CA GLU A 616 26.30 24.44 20.58
C GLU A 616 26.65 22.96 20.58
N ARG A 617 27.91 22.64 20.31
CA ARG A 617 28.35 21.26 20.00
C ARG A 617 27.89 20.22 21.02
N ASP A 618 28.02 20.49 22.32
CA ASP A 618 27.63 19.56 23.38
C ASP A 618 26.11 19.43 23.52
N ALA A 619 25.39 20.54 23.41
CA ALA A 619 23.93 20.56 23.42
C ALA A 619 23.36 19.82 22.20
N ALA A 620 23.96 20.02 21.02
CA ALA A 620 23.60 19.32 19.79
C ALA A 620 23.81 17.81 19.93
N ARG A 621 24.95 17.38 20.49
CA ARG A 621 25.22 15.96 20.76
C ARG A 621 24.17 15.37 21.71
N SER A 622 23.87 16.05 22.82
CA SER A 622 22.84 15.62 23.77
C SER A 622 21.44 15.52 23.13
N ASP A 623 21.08 16.47 22.28
CA ASP A 623 19.81 16.45 21.54
C ASP A 623 19.75 15.27 20.56
N LEU A 624 20.85 14.98 19.86
CA LEU A 624 20.92 13.85 18.93
C LEU A 624 20.91 12.49 19.62
N ASP A 625 21.52 12.39 20.81
CA ASP A 625 21.44 11.19 21.65
C ASP A 625 20.01 10.97 22.13
N THR A 626 19.32 12.03 22.57
CA THR A 626 17.90 11.98 22.94
C THR A 626 17.02 11.61 21.74
N ALA A 627 17.27 12.19 20.57
CA ALA A 627 16.54 11.86 19.34
C ALA A 627 16.72 10.40 18.93
N THR A 628 17.93 9.84 19.09
CA THR A 628 18.22 8.42 18.80
C THR A 628 17.51 7.51 19.80
N LEU A 629 17.45 7.89 21.08
CA LEU A 629 16.76 7.13 22.11
C LEU A 629 15.24 7.08 21.88
N LEU A 630 14.65 8.20 21.46
CA LEU A 630 13.21 8.32 21.18
C LEU A 630 12.81 7.68 19.85
N ASP A 631 13.65 7.82 18.82
CA ASP A 631 13.42 7.23 17.50
C ASP A 631 14.76 6.85 16.84
N PRO A 632 15.19 5.60 16.99
CA PRO A 632 16.44 5.12 16.42
C PRO A 632 16.36 4.91 14.89
N THR A 633 15.19 5.05 14.27
CA THR A 633 15.03 4.92 12.81
C THR A 633 15.42 6.20 12.07
N ARG A 634 15.63 7.30 12.80
CA ARG A 634 16.04 8.57 12.20
C ARG A 634 17.49 8.52 11.73
N THR A 635 17.69 8.83 10.45
CA THR A 635 19.03 8.74 9.83
C THR A 635 19.97 9.89 10.20
N TYR A 636 19.45 11.06 10.58
CA TYR A 636 20.26 12.26 10.78
C TYR A 636 21.27 12.15 11.93
N PRO A 637 20.90 11.65 13.14
CA PRO A 637 21.87 11.44 14.22
C PRO A 637 23.07 10.59 13.82
N TYR A 638 22.85 9.50 13.08
CA TYR A 638 23.94 8.62 12.62
C TYR A 638 24.83 9.30 11.58
N ARG A 639 24.24 10.03 10.61
CA ARG A 639 25.01 10.82 9.63
C ARG A 639 25.86 11.88 10.30
N TYR A 640 25.31 12.56 11.31
CA TYR A 640 26.03 13.57 12.09
C TYR A 640 27.24 12.96 12.80
N ARG A 641 27.08 11.80 13.46
CA ARG A 641 28.19 11.09 14.12
C ARG A 641 29.24 10.59 13.12
N ALA A 642 28.81 10.01 12.00
CA ALA A 642 29.70 9.49 10.96
C ALA A 642 30.54 10.58 10.28
N ALA A 643 30.02 11.81 10.21
CA ALA A 643 30.71 12.93 9.56
C ALA A 643 31.99 13.39 10.27
N GLY A 644 32.17 13.05 11.56
CA GLY A 644 33.30 13.51 12.36
C GLY A 644 33.37 15.04 12.52
N GLU A 645 34.26 15.48 13.41
CA GLU A 645 34.38 16.86 13.92
C GLU A 645 34.81 17.93 12.89
N SER A 646 34.95 17.58 11.61
CA SER A 646 35.65 18.41 10.62
C SER A 646 34.87 18.77 9.35
N THR A 647 33.67 18.22 9.10
CA THR A 647 32.95 18.48 7.83
C THR A 647 31.42 18.57 7.95
N ALA A 648 30.88 19.16 9.02
CA ALA A 648 29.44 19.39 9.18
C ALA A 648 28.81 20.28 8.07
N TRP A 649 29.63 21.09 7.39
CA TRP A 649 29.18 22.06 6.37
C TRP A 649 28.73 21.43 5.04
N LEU A 650 29.26 20.26 4.65
CA LEU A 650 28.90 19.59 3.38
C LEU A 650 27.56 18.84 3.46
N ILE A 651 27.21 18.31 4.65
CA ILE A 651 25.94 17.60 4.89
C ILE A 651 24.76 18.57 5.00
N TYR A 652 25.04 19.79 5.46
CA TYR A 652 24.09 20.91 5.53
C TYR A 652 23.38 21.15 4.19
N HIS A 653 24.11 21.11 3.06
CA HIS A 653 23.51 21.35 1.73
C HIS A 653 22.74 20.16 1.15
N MET A 654 23.10 18.91 1.48
CA MET A 654 22.39 17.73 0.95
C MET A 654 21.06 17.44 1.66
N SER A 655 20.94 17.77 2.95
CA SER A 655 19.73 17.48 3.74
C SER A 655 18.59 18.48 3.50
N ILE A 656 18.90 19.71 3.07
CA ILE A 656 17.94 20.80 2.83
C ILE A 656 17.04 20.52 1.61
N ARG A 657 17.50 19.74 0.62
CA ARG A 657 16.69 19.41 -0.58
C ARG A 657 15.51 18.44 -0.31
N PHE A 658 15.37 17.92 0.90
CA PHE A 658 14.30 16.97 1.26
C PHE A 658 13.14 17.59 2.07
N CYS A 659 13.12 18.91 2.28
CA CYS A 659 12.11 19.58 3.13
C CYS A 659 10.69 19.61 2.54
N LEU A 660 10.52 19.65 1.21
CA LEU A 660 9.17 19.67 0.61
C LEU A 660 8.43 18.32 0.75
N LYS A 661 9.15 17.19 0.68
CA LYS A 661 8.54 15.85 0.79
C LYS A 661 7.96 15.53 2.17
N LYS A 662 8.43 16.16 3.25
CA LYS A 662 7.95 15.92 4.64
C LYS A 662 6.84 16.88 5.09
N ASN A 663 6.61 17.97 4.37
CA ASN A 663 5.66 19.00 4.78
C ASN A 663 4.19 18.68 4.44
N ARG A 664 3.86 17.50 3.89
CA ARG A 664 2.46 17.05 3.69
C ARG A 664 1.65 16.98 5.00
N LEU A 665 2.35 16.92 6.13
CA LEU A 665 1.83 16.57 7.45
C LEU A 665 1.82 17.75 8.42
#